data_AF-A0AAD9Y861-F1
#
_entry.id   AF-A0AAD9Y861-F1
#
_cell.length_a   1.000
_cell.length_b   1.000
_cell.length_c   1.000
_cell.angle_alpha   90.00
_cell.angle_beta   90.00
_cell.angle_gamma   90.00
#
_symmetry.space_group_name_H-M   'P 1'
#
loop_
_entity.id
_entity.type
_entity.pdbx_description
1 polymer ?
#
loop_
_entity_poly.entity_id
_entity_poly.type
_entity_poly.pdbx_seq_one_letter_code
_entity_poly.pdbx_strand_id
1 'polypeptide(L)'
;MRITNSEPHSFINLQGGWPTPRLHPVKDLKAASSSLFRQEDVAKELLRYGAGLGRPSLRDLIGKWLSDFYQPAAGSIPGVRIGETNGASNGLATILQKFTDPVYTRAVWMVEPTYFLACPIFRDAGLAGRIRGAPEGPDGVDLDFLASELQHVDETWPDKTSGPSKSAKLGYPKVYRHVVYLIPTFSNPSGKTMTLENRKKLVQLARKHDALLITDDVYDMLQWPAKEGGSAEALPKPSPRLVDVDRELEGTSTFGNAVSNGSFSKIVAPGMRLGWIEATPVFCTTIRTVGATASGGGQAHFSSLFVENVLADGALTRHINEVLIPTYQKRYYAMVNTIKCVLYPLGVRIAAEEAAQESGVAGGFFLYITFGDGGADFASEISRVSFENFNLKIGPGQIFGVPDDPYSEQRGRDSYYSGARLCWAWHEEEEIVEGIERLAVTKCFGSGLRPATSPDARVAASDNTSGRVHGLGPSPYGLKLASFGVGMVSEAKVPCPGNGAEEPADGSRSPPVSGPNPGGEPERHLDPRTIEQGVTTIPETDAAADVFPEGGREALTVLFGSWCVLLCTYGLGNSIGVFQTYYVNDALREYSSSTVSWITSFMQWTMNFLPIVWGFVFDKYGPRWILFGGTITYVFGMMMESLGTKYYHFFLAQGIVCPIGASAVTSAAMSCLVTWFHRRRGMAFGVMMSGSSCGGIILPIMIPKLIDRVGFGWAIRCVGFMFLFLLIIANCTVRSRLKPEQKPVDMKEYFRGIREPTMMSTVFGLFLVFLGLFVPYNFVILQARAQGMDEELVIYLLPIMHAVGIVGRIVPGLLADRVGRYNIMITIATLTGISCLALWIPIKNDAGILIFTAAFGFCSSGLTSIGPTLIAQISDIREIGARTGTAFAFQSFGALTGSPIASAIVDARGGDYLGLQLFCGLAIFASAGVFASARYFQSGGFKLQKV
;
A
#
# COMPACT_ATOMS: atom_id res chain seq x y z
N MET A 1 -28.31 -16.51 -20.63
CA MET A 1 -27.89 -15.71 -19.47
C MET A 1 -28.72 -14.44 -19.39
N ARG A 2 -28.81 -13.80 -18.22
CA ARG A 2 -29.42 -12.46 -18.05
C ARG A 2 -28.43 -11.31 -18.25
N ILE A 3 -27.14 -11.63 -18.30
CA ILE A 3 -26.02 -10.69 -18.24
C ILE A 3 -25.54 -10.33 -19.66
N THR A 4 -25.30 -9.03 -19.91
CA THR A 4 -24.82 -8.49 -21.19
C THR A 4 -23.70 -7.46 -20.97
N ASN A 5 -22.95 -7.13 -22.03
CA ASN A 5 -21.93 -6.05 -21.99
C ASN A 5 -22.53 -4.64 -22.04
N SER A 6 -23.86 -4.48 -22.07
CA SER A 6 -24.52 -3.17 -22.27
C SER A 6 -24.82 -2.42 -20.97
N GLU A 7 -24.67 -3.06 -19.80
CA GLU A 7 -25.01 -2.47 -18.50
C GLU A 7 -23.79 -2.37 -17.56
N PRO A 8 -23.71 -1.34 -16.69
CA PRO A 8 -22.55 -1.11 -15.84
C PRO A 8 -22.55 -2.02 -14.59
N HIS A 9 -21.84 -3.13 -14.69
CA HIS A 9 -21.69 -4.15 -13.64
C HIS A 9 -21.12 -3.64 -12.31
N SER A 10 -21.68 -4.11 -11.18
CA SER A 10 -21.14 -3.93 -9.82
C SER A 10 -19.76 -4.59 -9.68
N PHE A 11 -18.90 -4.15 -8.75
CA PHE A 11 -17.61 -4.81 -8.54
C PHE A 11 -17.77 -6.07 -7.69
N ILE A 12 -17.41 -7.23 -8.25
CA ILE A 12 -17.46 -8.52 -7.55
C ILE A 12 -16.05 -9.12 -7.49
N ASN A 13 -15.62 -9.52 -6.30
CA ASN A 13 -14.25 -9.93 -5.99
C ASN A 13 -14.23 -11.34 -5.36
N LEU A 14 -14.30 -12.36 -6.22
CA LEU A 14 -14.12 -13.76 -5.82
C LEU A 14 -12.63 -14.12 -5.57
N GLN A 15 -11.71 -13.16 -5.61
CA GLN A 15 -10.31 -13.37 -5.22
C GLN A 15 -10.06 -13.11 -3.71
N GLY A 16 -10.83 -12.23 -3.06
CA GLY A 16 -10.55 -11.70 -1.71
C GLY A 16 -10.65 -12.73 -0.57
N GLY A 17 -9.53 -13.06 0.08
CA GLY A 17 -9.41 -14.17 1.04
C GLY A 17 -9.62 -13.85 2.52
N TRP A 18 -10.61 -13.03 2.87
CA TRP A 18 -10.90 -12.58 4.25
C TRP A 18 -12.42 -12.41 4.48
N PRO A 19 -12.90 -12.52 5.74
CA PRO A 19 -14.33 -12.33 6.06
C PRO A 19 -14.84 -10.94 5.67
N THR A 20 -16.09 -10.85 5.22
CA THR A 20 -16.82 -9.57 5.13
C THR A 20 -17.05 -8.97 6.52
N PRO A 21 -17.01 -7.63 6.71
CA PRO A 21 -17.08 -7.02 8.03
C PRO A 21 -18.37 -7.31 8.82
N ARG A 22 -19.46 -7.73 8.15
CA ARG A 22 -20.71 -8.15 8.83
C ARG A 22 -20.56 -9.46 9.62
N LEU A 23 -19.51 -10.23 9.34
CA LEU A 23 -19.18 -11.49 10.02
C LEU A 23 -18.18 -11.32 11.17
N HIS A 24 -17.75 -10.11 11.51
CA HIS A 24 -16.93 -9.89 12.71
C HIS A 24 -17.79 -9.91 14.00
N PRO A 25 -17.36 -10.54 15.11
CA PRO A 25 -18.10 -10.61 16.37
C PRO A 25 -17.99 -9.31 17.18
N VAL A 26 -18.45 -8.19 16.59
CA VAL A 26 -18.30 -6.83 17.15
C VAL A 26 -19.09 -6.66 18.45
N LYS A 27 -20.19 -7.40 18.63
CA LYS A 27 -20.98 -7.37 19.87
C LYS A 27 -20.19 -7.97 21.03
N ASP A 28 -19.59 -9.12 20.80
CA ASP A 28 -18.89 -9.95 21.78
C ASP A 28 -17.55 -9.31 22.15
N LEU A 29 -16.79 -8.83 21.17
CA LEU A 29 -15.58 -8.01 21.40
C LEU A 29 -15.88 -6.72 22.17
N LYS A 30 -17.03 -6.08 21.91
CA LYS A 30 -17.47 -4.90 22.69
C LYS A 30 -17.86 -5.27 24.12
N ALA A 31 -18.54 -6.40 24.33
CA ALA A 31 -18.88 -6.91 25.66
C ALA A 31 -17.61 -7.23 26.47
N ALA A 32 -16.67 -7.96 25.87
CA ALA A 32 -15.36 -8.25 26.45
C ALA A 32 -14.59 -6.98 26.83
N SER A 33 -14.46 -6.03 25.90
CA SER A 33 -13.83 -4.73 26.18
C SER A 33 -14.51 -3.98 27.33
N SER A 34 -15.85 -3.97 27.35
CA SER A 34 -16.65 -3.35 28.42
C SER A 34 -16.53 -4.07 29.77
N SER A 35 -16.12 -5.35 29.78
CA SER A 35 -15.88 -6.14 31.00
C SER A 35 -14.48 -5.91 31.55
N LEU A 36 -13.45 -6.02 30.70
CA LEU A 36 -12.04 -5.87 31.07
C LEU A 36 -11.73 -4.52 31.71
N PHE A 37 -12.31 -3.43 31.19
CA PHE A 37 -12.10 -2.08 31.75
C PHE A 37 -12.93 -1.75 33.01
N ARG A 38 -13.78 -2.67 33.51
CA ARG A 38 -14.49 -2.49 34.79
C ARG A 38 -13.67 -2.93 36.01
N GLN A 39 -12.73 -3.84 35.82
CA GLN A 39 -11.85 -4.33 36.89
C GLN A 39 -10.52 -3.60 36.80
N GLU A 40 -10.24 -2.70 37.74
CA GLU A 40 -9.10 -1.78 37.65
C GLU A 40 -7.76 -2.52 37.52
N ASP A 41 -7.61 -3.66 38.18
CA ASP A 41 -6.36 -4.44 38.15
C ASP A 41 -6.19 -5.24 36.85
N VAL A 42 -7.29 -5.70 36.23
CA VAL A 42 -7.26 -6.29 34.87
C VAL A 42 -6.95 -5.20 33.84
N ALA A 43 -7.52 -4.00 33.99
CA ALA A 43 -7.20 -2.85 33.16
C ALA A 43 -5.71 -2.42 33.29
N LYS A 44 -5.13 -2.50 34.50
CA LYS A 44 -3.68 -2.31 34.71
C LYS A 44 -2.86 -3.43 34.07
N GLU A 45 -3.28 -4.69 34.15
CA GLU A 45 -2.59 -5.82 33.53
C GLU A 45 -2.56 -5.71 31.99
N LEU A 46 -3.69 -5.30 31.40
CA LEU A 46 -3.90 -5.04 29.98
C LEU A 46 -2.98 -3.94 29.41
N LEU A 47 -2.48 -3.02 30.26
CA LEU A 47 -1.57 -1.92 29.89
C LEU A 47 -0.08 -2.22 30.17
N ARG A 48 0.27 -3.44 30.60
CA ARG A 48 1.66 -3.87 30.85
C ARG A 48 2.21 -4.70 29.68
N TYR A 49 3.53 -4.91 29.66
CA TYR A 49 4.15 -5.90 28.78
C TYR A 49 3.64 -7.31 29.12
N GLY A 50 3.22 -8.06 28.10
CA GLY A 50 2.74 -9.43 28.26
C GLY A 50 3.86 -10.43 28.56
N ALA A 51 3.48 -11.60 29.11
CA ALA A 51 4.42 -12.70 29.27
C ALA A 51 4.92 -13.20 27.89
N GLY A 52 6.22 -13.48 27.74
CA GLY A 52 6.83 -13.74 26.43
C GLY A 52 6.40 -15.02 25.67
N LEU A 53 5.49 -15.84 26.20
CA LEU A 53 4.81 -16.87 25.40
C LEU A 53 3.40 -16.46 24.98
N GLY A 54 2.85 -15.38 25.52
CA GLY A 54 1.42 -15.18 25.68
C GLY A 54 0.94 -15.44 27.10
N ARG A 55 -0.28 -15.01 27.38
CA ARG A 55 -0.96 -15.11 28.68
C ARG A 55 -1.21 -16.58 29.04
N PRO A 56 -0.85 -17.05 30.26
CA PRO A 56 -1.07 -18.45 30.64
C PRO A 56 -2.53 -18.90 30.45
N SER A 57 -3.48 -18.11 30.96
CA SER A 57 -4.92 -18.38 30.85
C SER A 57 -5.40 -18.52 29.41
N LEU A 58 -5.06 -17.59 28.50
CA LEU A 58 -5.42 -17.73 27.08
C LEU A 58 -4.77 -18.96 26.45
N ARG A 59 -3.49 -19.25 26.75
CA ARG A 59 -2.79 -20.42 26.18
C ARG A 59 -3.42 -21.74 26.60
N ASP A 60 -3.84 -21.86 27.85
CA ASP A 60 -4.55 -23.03 28.35
C ASP A 60 -5.98 -23.13 27.78
N LEU A 61 -6.68 -21.99 27.60
CA LEU A 61 -7.98 -21.91 26.93
C LEU A 61 -7.91 -22.29 25.44
N ILE A 62 -6.90 -21.81 24.70
CA ILE A 62 -6.61 -22.22 23.31
C ILE A 62 -6.30 -23.72 23.27
N GLY A 63 -5.43 -24.21 24.15
CA GLY A 63 -5.11 -25.63 24.26
C GLY A 63 -6.35 -26.50 24.47
N LYS A 64 -7.24 -26.11 25.39
CA LYS A 64 -8.53 -26.78 25.60
C LYS A 64 -9.39 -26.75 24.34
N TRP A 65 -9.61 -25.59 23.73
CA TRP A 65 -10.48 -25.43 22.56
C TRP A 65 -10.00 -26.23 21.33
N LEU A 66 -8.69 -26.28 21.09
CA LEU A 66 -8.09 -27.16 20.08
C LEU A 66 -8.27 -28.64 20.44
N SER A 67 -8.20 -28.99 21.74
CA SER A 67 -8.44 -30.37 22.21
C SER A 67 -9.90 -30.80 22.03
N ASP A 68 -10.85 -29.91 22.31
CA ASP A 68 -12.29 -30.17 22.16
C ASP A 68 -12.65 -30.47 20.68
N PHE A 69 -11.99 -29.78 19.74
CA PHE A 69 -12.21 -29.89 18.30
C PHE A 69 -11.47 -31.06 17.64
N TYR A 70 -10.13 -31.11 17.75
CA TYR A 70 -9.32 -32.14 17.08
C TYR A 70 -9.34 -33.48 17.83
N GLN A 71 -9.54 -33.45 19.15
CA GLN A 71 -9.55 -34.63 20.03
C GLN A 71 -8.34 -35.57 19.77
N PRO A 72 -7.08 -35.07 19.77
CA PRO A 72 -5.91 -35.85 19.38
C PRO A 72 -5.73 -37.09 20.27
N ALA A 73 -5.26 -38.21 19.69
CA ALA A 73 -5.13 -39.47 20.41
C ALA A 73 -4.02 -39.41 21.47
N ALA A 74 -3.04 -38.52 21.29
CA ALA A 74 -2.02 -38.18 22.29
C ALA A 74 -2.55 -37.39 23.52
N GLY A 75 -3.87 -37.19 23.63
CA GLY A 75 -4.53 -36.52 24.75
C GLY A 75 -4.51 -34.98 24.66
N SER A 76 -5.13 -34.32 25.65
CA SER A 76 -5.34 -32.87 25.68
C SER A 76 -4.05 -32.07 25.45
N ILE A 77 -4.18 -30.95 24.75
CA ILE A 77 -3.12 -29.99 24.42
C ILE A 77 -2.97 -28.99 25.59
N PRO A 78 -1.97 -29.09 26.48
CA PRO A 78 -1.76 -28.10 27.53
C PRO A 78 -1.18 -26.80 26.97
N GLY A 79 -1.45 -25.65 27.60
CA GLY A 79 -1.01 -24.34 27.10
C GLY A 79 0.51 -24.16 27.01
N VAL A 80 1.32 -25.01 27.64
CA VAL A 80 2.79 -25.07 27.43
C VAL A 80 3.19 -25.49 26.01
N ARG A 81 2.28 -26.12 25.26
CA ARG A 81 2.43 -26.39 23.82
C ARG A 81 1.94 -25.25 22.92
N ILE A 82 1.44 -24.15 23.50
CA ILE A 82 0.90 -22.99 22.78
C ILE A 82 1.82 -21.78 22.97
N GLY A 83 1.97 -20.94 21.93
CA GLY A 83 2.56 -19.61 22.02
C GLY A 83 1.80 -18.58 21.18
N GLU A 84 1.51 -17.40 21.73
CA GLU A 84 0.80 -16.30 21.05
C GLU A 84 1.68 -15.61 19.98
N THR A 85 1.05 -15.21 18.88
CA THR A 85 1.69 -14.53 17.74
C THR A 85 0.84 -13.37 17.24
N ASN A 86 1.41 -12.45 16.48
CA ASN A 86 0.65 -11.37 15.82
C ASN A 86 -0.14 -11.88 14.57
N GLY A 87 -0.70 -13.09 14.62
CA GLY A 87 -1.28 -13.84 13.51
C GLY A 87 -0.26 -14.66 12.70
N ALA A 88 -0.74 -15.65 11.93
CA ALA A 88 0.08 -16.67 11.24
C ALA A 88 1.33 -16.13 10.51
N SER A 89 1.25 -15.01 9.78
CA SER A 89 2.41 -14.42 9.08
C SER A 89 3.55 -14.02 10.04
N ASN A 90 3.21 -13.52 11.23
CA ASN A 90 4.20 -13.24 12.27
C ASN A 90 4.65 -14.53 12.98
N GLY A 91 3.77 -15.51 13.14
CA GLY A 91 4.15 -16.84 13.63
C GLY A 91 5.21 -17.50 12.76
N LEU A 92 5.01 -17.54 11.44
CA LEU A 92 5.98 -18.02 10.45
C LEU A 92 7.32 -17.29 10.59
N ALA A 93 7.32 -15.95 10.61
CA ALA A 93 8.55 -15.16 10.80
C ALA A 93 9.26 -15.51 12.14
N THR A 94 8.50 -15.70 13.21
CA THR A 94 9.00 -16.03 14.55
C THR A 94 9.61 -17.43 14.60
N ILE A 95 9.00 -18.41 13.90
CA ILE A 95 9.53 -19.77 13.73
C ILE A 95 10.87 -19.71 12.99
N LEU A 96 10.92 -19.08 11.82
CA LEU A 96 12.14 -18.99 10.99
C LEU A 96 13.29 -18.32 11.74
N GLN A 97 13.02 -17.22 12.46
CA GLN A 97 14.04 -16.52 13.24
C GLN A 97 14.79 -17.43 14.23
N LYS A 98 14.12 -18.45 14.79
CA LYS A 98 14.76 -19.46 15.68
C LYS A 98 15.27 -20.69 14.95
N PHE A 99 14.48 -21.25 14.06
CA PHE A 99 14.66 -22.64 13.61
C PHE A 99 15.29 -22.80 12.22
N THR A 100 15.55 -21.70 11.50
CA THR A 100 16.38 -21.70 10.28
C THR A 100 17.65 -20.89 10.45
N ASP A 101 18.64 -21.13 9.60
CA ASP A 101 19.90 -20.40 9.55
C ASP A 101 20.36 -20.26 8.09
N PRO A 102 20.56 -19.03 7.55
CA PRO A 102 21.08 -18.80 6.20
C PRO A 102 22.43 -19.45 5.88
N VAL A 103 23.19 -19.98 6.85
CA VAL A 103 24.43 -20.74 6.60
C VAL A 103 24.19 -22.27 6.54
N TYR A 104 23.05 -22.77 7.04
CA TYR A 104 22.82 -24.22 7.24
C TYR A 104 21.50 -24.76 6.69
N THR A 105 20.41 -23.98 6.71
CA THR A 105 19.12 -24.37 6.14
C THR A 105 19.20 -24.32 4.61
N ARG A 106 19.12 -25.49 3.99
CA ARG A 106 19.47 -25.81 2.62
C ARG A 106 18.39 -25.39 1.62
N ALA A 107 17.13 -25.69 1.93
CA ALA A 107 15.97 -25.35 1.10
C ALA A 107 14.70 -25.06 1.91
N VAL A 108 13.78 -24.34 1.28
CA VAL A 108 12.38 -24.14 1.73
C VAL A 108 11.46 -24.67 0.64
N TRP A 109 10.75 -25.76 0.92
CA TRP A 109 9.81 -26.40 0.00
C TRP A 109 8.41 -25.87 0.25
N MET A 110 7.92 -25.01 -0.63
CA MET A 110 6.54 -24.53 -0.59
C MET A 110 5.68 -25.44 -1.45
N VAL A 111 4.66 -26.06 -0.87
CA VAL A 111 3.73 -26.90 -1.63
C VAL A 111 2.96 -26.01 -2.60
N GLU A 112 3.04 -26.31 -3.90
CA GLU A 112 2.47 -25.50 -4.98
C GLU A 112 1.29 -26.19 -5.69
N PRO A 113 0.21 -25.46 -6.02
CA PRO A 113 0.06 -24.00 -5.90
C PRO A 113 -0.04 -23.53 -4.44
N THR A 114 0.46 -22.33 -4.15
CA THR A 114 0.79 -21.93 -2.78
C THR A 114 0.25 -20.56 -2.35
N TYR A 115 0.29 -20.28 -1.05
CA TYR A 115 0.06 -18.94 -0.52
C TYR A 115 1.32 -18.06 -0.73
N PHE A 116 1.49 -17.56 -1.96
CA PHE A 116 2.66 -16.79 -2.42
C PHE A 116 3.04 -15.57 -1.54
N LEU A 117 2.10 -15.03 -0.76
CA LEU A 117 2.38 -13.95 0.21
C LEU A 117 3.21 -14.41 1.42
N ALA A 118 3.48 -15.70 1.56
CA ALA A 118 4.48 -16.23 2.50
C ALA A 118 5.92 -16.15 1.95
N CYS A 119 6.13 -16.15 0.62
CA CYS A 119 7.47 -16.14 0.01
C CYS A 119 8.39 -15.01 0.53
N PRO A 120 7.93 -13.74 0.68
CA PRO A 120 8.75 -12.67 1.23
C PRO A 120 9.27 -12.97 2.65
N ILE A 121 8.48 -13.64 3.49
CA ILE A 121 8.83 -13.94 4.89
C ILE A 121 10.03 -14.91 4.96
N PHE A 122 10.18 -15.81 3.98
CA PHE A 122 11.36 -16.66 3.85
C PHE A 122 12.58 -15.89 3.30
N ARG A 123 12.39 -14.92 2.40
CA ARG A 123 13.48 -14.03 1.95
C ARG A 123 14.01 -13.15 3.08
N ASP A 124 13.11 -12.57 3.87
CA ASP A 124 13.43 -11.74 5.05
C ASP A 124 14.15 -12.55 6.14
N ALA A 125 13.89 -13.86 6.21
CA ALA A 125 14.65 -14.80 7.05
C ALA A 125 16.05 -15.17 6.49
N GLY A 126 16.45 -14.59 5.34
CA GLY A 126 17.73 -14.83 4.67
C GLY A 126 17.77 -16.07 3.78
N LEU A 127 16.63 -16.63 3.37
CA LEU A 127 16.53 -17.85 2.57
C LEU A 127 16.20 -17.59 1.08
N ALA A 128 16.41 -16.35 0.60
CA ALA A 128 16.30 -16.00 -0.81
C ALA A 128 17.18 -16.92 -1.69
N GLY A 129 16.68 -17.31 -2.87
CA GLY A 129 17.34 -18.27 -3.75
C GLY A 129 17.30 -19.74 -3.30
N ARG A 130 16.79 -20.04 -2.10
CA ARG A 130 16.63 -21.41 -1.55
C ARG A 130 15.17 -21.88 -1.45
N ILE A 131 14.23 -21.03 -1.85
CA ILE A 131 12.80 -21.37 -1.88
C ILE A 131 12.53 -22.16 -3.17
N ARG A 132 11.77 -23.25 -3.06
CA ARG A 132 11.45 -24.21 -4.14
C ARG A 132 9.98 -24.59 -4.07
N GLY A 133 9.38 -24.89 -5.21
CA GLY A 133 8.05 -25.48 -5.29
C GLY A 133 8.10 -27.01 -5.17
N ALA A 134 7.13 -27.57 -4.44
CA ALA A 134 6.86 -29.00 -4.39
C ALA A 134 5.42 -29.26 -4.86
N PRO A 135 5.17 -30.05 -5.92
CA PRO A 135 3.82 -30.21 -6.49
C PRO A 135 2.79 -30.74 -5.49
N GLU A 136 1.53 -30.33 -5.67
CA GLU A 136 0.37 -30.86 -4.95
C GLU A 136 -0.41 -31.87 -5.83
N GLY A 137 -0.17 -33.16 -5.60
CA GLY A 137 -0.94 -34.27 -6.17
C GLY A 137 -2.37 -34.40 -5.59
N PRO A 138 -3.07 -35.53 -5.81
CA PRO A 138 -4.43 -35.73 -5.32
C PRO A 138 -4.52 -35.71 -3.78
N ASP A 139 -3.66 -36.49 -3.12
CA ASP A 139 -3.65 -36.69 -1.67
C ASP A 139 -3.00 -35.57 -0.84
N GLY A 140 -2.58 -34.47 -1.48
CA GLY A 140 -1.73 -33.42 -0.89
C GLY A 140 -0.39 -33.29 -1.62
N VAL A 141 0.72 -33.05 -0.92
CA VAL A 141 2.04 -32.93 -1.56
C VAL A 141 2.46 -34.23 -2.26
N ASP A 142 3.12 -34.11 -3.40
CA ASP A 142 3.86 -35.17 -4.06
C ASP A 142 5.10 -35.53 -3.22
N LEU A 143 5.05 -36.71 -2.59
CA LEU A 143 6.11 -37.18 -1.72
C LEU A 143 7.30 -37.78 -2.45
N ASP A 144 7.11 -38.31 -3.65
CA ASP A 144 8.20 -38.96 -4.39
C ASP A 144 9.09 -37.89 -5.02
N PHE A 145 8.48 -36.83 -5.58
CA PHE A 145 9.17 -35.60 -5.93
C PHE A 145 9.89 -34.98 -4.71
N LEU A 146 9.18 -34.76 -3.60
CA LEU A 146 9.75 -34.10 -2.43
C LEU A 146 10.88 -34.94 -1.80
N ALA A 147 10.79 -36.27 -1.80
CA ALA A 147 11.84 -37.16 -1.29
C ALA A 147 13.08 -37.15 -2.18
N SER A 148 12.89 -37.21 -3.50
CA SER A 148 13.97 -37.08 -4.49
C SER A 148 14.71 -35.75 -4.32
N GLU A 149 13.98 -34.64 -4.25
CA GLU A 149 14.55 -33.30 -4.17
C GLU A 149 15.20 -32.99 -2.80
N LEU A 150 14.60 -33.45 -1.68
CA LEU A 150 15.23 -33.38 -0.36
C LEU A 150 16.56 -34.15 -0.32
N GLN A 151 16.61 -35.32 -0.95
CA GLN A 151 17.83 -36.13 -1.05
C GLN A 151 18.86 -35.48 -1.99
N HIS A 152 18.45 -35.01 -3.17
CA HIS A 152 19.32 -34.32 -4.12
C HIS A 152 19.97 -33.08 -3.50
N VAL A 153 19.21 -32.25 -2.78
CA VAL A 153 19.76 -31.08 -2.06
C VAL A 153 20.65 -31.51 -0.89
N ASP A 154 20.34 -32.59 -0.17
CA ASP A 154 21.22 -33.11 0.88
C ASP A 154 22.56 -33.67 0.33
N GLU A 155 22.54 -34.23 -0.87
CA GLU A 155 23.68 -34.82 -1.57
C GLU A 155 24.54 -33.80 -2.31
N THR A 156 23.94 -32.75 -2.88
CA THR A 156 24.66 -31.67 -3.58
C THR A 156 25.12 -30.53 -2.67
N TRP A 157 24.64 -30.46 -1.42
CA TRP A 157 25.01 -29.40 -0.48
C TRP A 157 26.54 -29.32 -0.27
N PRO A 158 27.20 -28.17 -0.56
CA PRO A 158 28.66 -28.10 -0.59
C PRO A 158 29.34 -28.31 0.77
N ASP A 159 28.81 -27.70 1.83
CA ASP A 159 29.38 -27.77 3.17
C ASP A 159 28.55 -28.68 4.09
N LYS A 160 28.85 -29.97 4.02
CA LYS A 160 28.22 -31.00 4.87
C LYS A 160 28.84 -31.09 6.28
N THR A 161 29.93 -30.34 6.51
CA THR A 161 30.74 -30.38 7.74
C THR A 161 30.38 -29.29 8.74
N SER A 162 29.98 -28.10 8.28
CA SER A 162 29.58 -27.01 9.17
C SER A 162 28.22 -27.27 9.81
N GLY A 163 28.19 -27.20 11.15
CA GLY A 163 26.96 -27.11 11.92
C GLY A 163 26.31 -25.72 11.82
N PRO A 164 25.05 -25.57 12.28
CA PRO A 164 24.34 -24.29 12.25
C PRO A 164 25.07 -23.19 13.02
N SER A 165 25.32 -22.08 12.34
CA SER A 165 26.05 -20.91 12.86
C SER A 165 25.33 -20.26 14.05
N LYS A 166 23.99 -20.26 14.06
CA LYS A 166 23.17 -19.82 15.20
C LYS A 166 23.35 -20.71 16.43
N SER A 167 23.58 -22.01 16.26
CA SER A 167 23.89 -22.89 17.40
C SER A 167 25.29 -22.60 17.95
N ALA A 168 26.30 -22.49 17.07
CA ALA A 168 27.68 -22.22 17.47
C ALA A 168 27.90 -20.81 18.07
N LYS A 169 27.24 -19.77 17.53
CA LYS A 169 27.46 -18.36 17.91
C LYS A 169 26.45 -17.81 18.91
N LEU A 170 25.22 -18.33 18.92
CA LEU A 170 24.10 -17.79 19.73
C LEU A 170 23.49 -18.84 20.67
N GLY A 171 24.02 -20.07 20.73
CA GLY A 171 23.52 -21.13 21.59
C GLY A 171 22.13 -21.67 21.21
N TYR A 172 21.68 -21.50 19.96
CA TYR A 172 20.35 -21.94 19.56
C TYR A 172 20.27 -23.48 19.56
N PRO A 173 19.33 -24.10 20.31
CA PRO A 173 19.39 -25.53 20.60
C PRO A 173 18.91 -26.43 19.45
N LYS A 174 18.20 -25.87 18.46
CA LYS A 174 17.77 -26.57 17.25
C LYS A 174 17.67 -25.61 16.06
N VAL A 175 18.21 -26.05 14.94
CA VAL A 175 18.01 -25.51 13.59
C VAL A 175 17.76 -26.71 12.67
N TYR A 176 16.95 -26.55 11.63
CA TYR A 176 16.62 -27.61 10.67
C TYR A 176 17.37 -27.42 9.34
N ARG A 177 17.69 -28.54 8.68
CA ARG A 177 18.29 -28.54 7.33
C ARG A 177 17.31 -28.06 6.27
N HIS A 178 16.02 -28.38 6.41
CA HIS A 178 14.99 -27.96 5.45
C HIS A 178 13.77 -27.38 6.16
N VAL A 179 12.95 -26.64 5.42
CA VAL A 179 11.59 -26.27 5.82
C VAL A 179 10.64 -26.75 4.74
N VAL A 180 9.46 -27.25 5.12
CA VAL A 180 8.34 -27.46 4.19
C VAL A 180 7.18 -26.60 4.68
N TYR A 181 6.60 -25.80 3.80
CA TYR A 181 5.46 -24.92 4.10
C TYR A 181 4.24 -25.35 3.28
N LEU A 182 3.13 -25.58 3.97
CA LEU A 182 1.90 -26.11 3.38
C LEU A 182 0.65 -25.77 4.21
N ILE A 183 -0.52 -26.01 3.61
CA ILE A 183 -1.84 -25.82 4.23
C ILE A 183 -2.57 -27.17 4.15
N PRO A 184 -2.53 -28.03 5.19
CA PRO A 184 -2.98 -29.42 5.09
C PRO A 184 -4.48 -29.61 4.91
N THR A 185 -5.29 -28.60 5.24
CA THR A 185 -6.76 -28.67 5.25
C THR A 185 -7.32 -27.44 4.53
N PHE A 186 -8.14 -27.64 3.49
CA PHE A 186 -8.66 -26.59 2.60
C PHE A 186 -7.56 -25.66 2.07
N SER A 187 -6.55 -26.28 1.44
CA SER A 187 -5.33 -25.68 0.90
C SER A 187 -5.61 -24.40 0.11
N ASN A 188 -4.77 -23.37 0.30
CA ASN A 188 -4.88 -22.11 -0.42
C ASN A 188 -3.79 -22.06 -1.50
N PRO A 189 -4.13 -22.22 -2.79
CA PRO A 189 -5.45 -21.95 -3.39
C PRO A 189 -6.31 -23.18 -3.76
N SER A 190 -5.78 -24.40 -3.71
CA SER A 190 -6.38 -25.56 -4.41
C SER A 190 -7.72 -26.04 -3.85
N GLY A 191 -8.02 -25.74 -2.59
CA GLY A 191 -9.17 -26.25 -1.84
C GLY A 191 -9.02 -27.69 -1.35
N LYS A 192 -7.93 -28.40 -1.69
CA LYS A 192 -7.71 -29.80 -1.29
C LYS A 192 -7.47 -29.94 0.21
N THR A 193 -7.71 -31.14 0.74
CA THR A 193 -7.34 -31.55 2.10
C THR A 193 -6.47 -32.79 2.03
N MET A 194 -5.27 -32.71 2.58
CA MET A 194 -4.25 -33.75 2.58
C MET A 194 -4.69 -34.98 3.40
N THR A 195 -4.60 -36.18 2.83
CA THR A 195 -5.07 -37.42 3.48
C THR A 195 -4.22 -37.82 4.69
N LEU A 196 -4.80 -38.55 5.65
CA LEU A 196 -4.09 -38.96 6.88
C LEU A 196 -2.89 -39.88 6.58
N GLU A 197 -2.96 -40.70 5.52
CA GLU A 197 -1.82 -41.50 5.08
C GLU A 197 -0.69 -40.62 4.56
N ASN A 198 -0.98 -39.66 3.68
CA ASN A 198 0.01 -38.73 3.17
C ASN A 198 0.60 -37.88 4.32
N ARG A 199 -0.23 -37.45 5.28
CA ARG A 199 0.24 -36.74 6.49
C ARG A 199 1.26 -37.57 7.30
N LYS A 200 1.02 -38.88 7.47
CA LYS A 200 1.96 -39.79 8.17
C LYS A 200 3.28 -39.95 7.41
N LYS A 201 3.21 -40.21 6.10
CA LYS A 201 4.40 -40.36 5.24
C LYS A 201 5.23 -39.07 5.19
N LEU A 202 4.60 -37.89 5.11
CA LEU A 202 5.30 -36.59 5.13
C LEU A 202 6.05 -36.35 6.44
N VAL A 203 5.48 -36.71 7.60
CA VAL A 203 6.18 -36.63 8.90
C VAL A 203 7.41 -37.54 8.92
N GLN A 204 7.29 -38.78 8.42
CA GLN A 204 8.41 -39.72 8.33
C GLN A 204 9.53 -39.18 7.42
N LEU A 205 9.17 -38.60 6.27
CA LEU A 205 10.11 -37.97 5.34
C LEU A 205 10.80 -36.74 5.96
N ALA A 206 10.05 -35.90 6.67
CA ALA A 206 10.58 -34.73 7.36
C ALA A 206 11.59 -35.11 8.45
N ARG A 207 11.31 -36.17 9.22
CA ARG A 207 12.26 -36.73 10.20
C ARG A 207 13.52 -37.26 9.53
N LYS A 208 13.42 -38.01 8.42
CA LYS A 208 14.56 -38.55 7.64
C LYS A 208 15.52 -37.44 7.18
N HIS A 209 15.00 -36.34 6.65
CA HIS A 209 15.80 -35.24 6.08
C HIS A 209 16.09 -34.08 7.04
N ASP A 210 15.65 -34.17 8.29
CA ASP A 210 15.68 -33.05 9.25
C ASP A 210 15.02 -31.76 8.70
N ALA A 211 13.79 -31.91 8.21
CA ALA A 211 12.93 -30.83 7.78
C ALA A 211 11.96 -30.41 8.89
N LEU A 212 11.60 -29.12 8.91
CA LEU A 212 10.50 -28.58 9.71
C LEU A 212 9.26 -28.37 8.83
N LEU A 213 8.18 -29.09 9.11
CA LEU A 213 6.87 -28.87 8.52
C LEU A 213 6.20 -27.69 9.24
N ILE A 214 5.94 -26.58 8.54
CA ILE A 214 5.20 -25.42 9.05
C ILE A 214 3.82 -25.39 8.39
N THR A 215 2.76 -25.58 9.17
CA THR A 215 1.38 -25.71 8.68
C THR A 215 0.50 -24.54 9.07
N ASP A 216 -0.03 -23.82 8.09
CA ASP A 216 -1.02 -22.76 8.31
C ASP A 216 -2.43 -23.36 8.48
N ASP A 217 -2.67 -24.04 9.61
CA ASP A 217 -3.94 -24.70 9.98
C ASP A 217 -5.03 -23.66 10.38
N VAL A 218 -5.35 -22.75 9.46
CA VAL A 218 -6.19 -21.55 9.70
C VAL A 218 -7.62 -21.68 9.19
N TYR A 219 -7.98 -22.82 8.57
CA TYR A 219 -9.29 -23.05 7.95
C TYR A 219 -10.06 -24.23 8.56
N ASP A 220 -9.41 -25.11 9.31
CA ASP A 220 -9.92 -26.39 9.79
C ASP A 220 -11.23 -26.27 10.59
N MET A 221 -11.41 -25.19 11.36
CA MET A 221 -12.63 -24.92 12.15
C MET A 221 -13.86 -24.55 11.30
N LEU A 222 -13.72 -24.42 9.97
CA LEU A 222 -14.77 -23.99 9.04
C LEU A 222 -15.16 -25.16 8.14
N GLN A 223 -15.93 -26.13 8.67
CA GLN A 223 -16.36 -27.35 7.99
C GLN A 223 -17.88 -27.47 7.91
N TRP A 224 -18.39 -28.05 6.82
CA TRP A 224 -19.79 -28.40 6.60
C TRP A 224 -19.91 -29.58 5.62
N PRO A 225 -21.06 -30.28 5.56
CA PRO A 225 -21.23 -31.41 4.64
C PRO A 225 -21.04 -30.98 3.18
N ALA A 226 -20.27 -31.75 2.40
CA ALA A 226 -19.99 -31.46 0.99
C ALA A 226 -21.24 -31.52 0.08
N LYS A 227 -22.30 -32.17 0.57
CA LYS A 227 -23.60 -32.26 -0.10
C LYS A 227 -24.64 -31.43 0.65
N GLU A 228 -25.37 -30.61 -0.08
CA GLU A 228 -26.48 -29.82 0.42
C GLU A 228 -27.57 -30.72 1.05
N GLY A 229 -28.08 -30.31 2.22
CA GLY A 229 -29.03 -31.10 3.02
C GLY A 229 -28.41 -32.16 3.94
N GLY A 230 -27.08 -32.32 3.98
CA GLY A 230 -26.43 -33.16 4.99
C GLY A 230 -26.52 -32.59 6.42
N SER A 231 -26.60 -33.44 7.45
CA SER A 231 -26.51 -32.99 8.85
C SER A 231 -25.06 -32.71 9.24
N ALA A 232 -24.84 -31.64 10.03
CA ALA A 232 -23.55 -31.35 10.64
C ALA A 232 -23.14 -32.43 11.67
N GLU A 233 -24.10 -33.15 12.25
CA GLU A 233 -23.87 -34.27 13.18
C GLU A 233 -23.28 -35.51 12.49
N ALA A 234 -23.41 -35.59 11.17
CA ALA A 234 -22.88 -36.66 10.34
C ALA A 234 -21.49 -36.34 9.76
N LEU A 235 -20.87 -35.22 10.14
CA LEU A 235 -19.50 -34.91 9.76
C LEU A 235 -18.52 -35.90 10.41
N PRO A 236 -17.53 -36.42 9.67
CA PRO A 236 -16.44 -37.19 10.26
C PRO A 236 -15.61 -36.31 11.20
N LYS A 237 -14.94 -36.93 12.16
CA LYS A 237 -13.97 -36.26 13.03
C LYS A 237 -12.87 -35.58 12.19
N PRO A 238 -12.45 -34.34 12.52
CA PRO A 238 -11.36 -33.67 11.81
C PRO A 238 -10.07 -34.51 11.72
N SER A 239 -9.47 -34.55 10.53
CA SER A 239 -8.20 -35.24 10.28
C SER A 239 -7.08 -34.70 11.19
N PRO A 240 -6.35 -35.56 11.94
CA PRO A 240 -5.21 -35.15 12.76
C PRO A 240 -4.21 -34.29 11.98
N ARG A 241 -3.78 -33.16 12.56
CA ARG A 241 -2.83 -32.24 11.91
C ARG A 241 -1.43 -32.85 11.89
N LEU A 242 -0.52 -32.28 11.10
CA LEU A 242 0.88 -32.74 11.07
C LEU A 242 1.57 -32.62 12.45
N VAL A 243 1.20 -31.65 13.29
CA VAL A 243 1.68 -31.54 14.69
C VAL A 243 1.13 -32.64 15.61
N ASP A 244 -0.06 -33.19 15.32
CA ASP A 244 -0.64 -34.30 16.09
C ASP A 244 -0.02 -35.62 15.62
N VAL A 245 0.06 -35.83 14.31
CA VAL A 245 0.69 -37.00 13.68
C VAL A 245 2.16 -37.15 14.07
N ASP A 246 2.92 -36.05 14.11
CA ASP A 246 4.31 -36.05 14.60
C ASP A 246 4.45 -36.31 16.10
N ARG A 247 3.37 -36.29 16.88
CA ARG A 247 3.37 -36.69 18.29
C ARG A 247 2.82 -38.11 18.53
N GLU A 248 2.05 -38.63 17.58
CA GLU A 248 1.46 -39.97 17.63
C GLU A 248 2.34 -41.04 16.96
N LEU A 249 3.18 -40.66 15.99
CA LEU A 249 4.16 -41.57 15.37
C LEU A 249 5.43 -41.72 16.24
N GLU A 250 5.77 -42.96 16.60
CA GLU A 250 6.98 -43.32 17.35
C GLU A 250 8.26 -42.64 16.79
N GLY A 251 9.17 -42.23 17.67
CA GLY A 251 10.41 -41.55 17.29
C GLY A 251 10.31 -40.02 17.12
N THR A 252 9.29 -39.37 17.72
CA THR A 252 9.22 -37.91 17.82
C THR A 252 10.48 -37.31 18.47
N SER A 253 11.10 -36.31 17.85
CA SER A 253 12.25 -35.60 18.44
C SER A 253 11.81 -34.68 19.59
N THR A 254 12.73 -34.28 20.47
CA THR A 254 12.47 -33.30 21.55
C THR A 254 11.84 -31.99 21.06
N PHE A 255 12.15 -31.58 19.83
CA PHE A 255 11.60 -30.39 19.18
C PHE A 255 10.41 -30.70 18.25
N GLY A 256 10.14 -31.98 17.96
CA GLY A 256 9.31 -32.42 16.85
C GLY A 256 9.99 -32.20 15.49
N ASN A 257 9.21 -32.37 14.44
CA ASN A 257 9.46 -31.99 13.06
C ASN A 257 8.25 -31.29 12.43
N ALA A 258 7.14 -31.09 13.16
CA ALA A 258 5.96 -30.34 12.70
C ALA A 258 5.50 -29.25 13.68
N VAL A 259 5.01 -28.13 13.14
CA VAL A 259 4.48 -26.99 13.89
C VAL A 259 3.23 -26.41 13.23
N SER A 260 2.15 -26.29 14.01
CA SER A 260 0.87 -25.68 13.61
C SER A 260 0.90 -24.18 13.86
N ASN A 261 0.48 -23.38 12.87
CA ASN A 261 0.57 -21.92 12.84
C ASN A 261 -0.82 -21.29 12.60
N GLY A 262 -1.62 -21.21 13.66
CA GLY A 262 -3.01 -20.78 13.62
C GLY A 262 -3.21 -19.26 13.70
N SER A 263 -4.42 -18.80 13.34
CA SER A 263 -4.77 -17.37 13.37
C SER A 263 -6.25 -17.09 13.59
N PHE A 264 -6.57 -16.16 14.48
CA PHE A 264 -7.94 -15.65 14.65
C PHE A 264 -8.41 -14.76 13.49
N SER A 265 -7.55 -14.50 12.49
CA SER A 265 -7.87 -13.68 11.31
C SER A 265 -9.02 -14.23 10.45
N LYS A 266 -9.34 -15.53 10.52
CA LYS A 266 -10.39 -16.18 9.72
C LYS A 266 -11.69 -16.43 10.51
N ILE A 267 -11.61 -16.39 11.84
CA ILE A 267 -12.68 -16.81 12.77
C ILE A 267 -13.10 -15.71 13.79
N VAL A 268 -12.43 -14.55 13.78
CA VAL A 268 -12.79 -13.36 14.55
C VAL A 268 -12.73 -12.13 13.65
N ALA A 269 -11.53 -11.62 13.37
CA ALA A 269 -11.29 -10.55 12.42
C ALA A 269 -9.79 -10.44 12.07
N PRO A 270 -9.41 -10.15 10.81
CA PRO A 270 -8.00 -9.89 10.45
C PRO A 270 -7.35 -8.76 11.27
N GLY A 271 -8.16 -7.77 11.69
CA GLY A 271 -7.73 -6.63 12.51
C GLY A 271 -7.33 -6.97 13.95
N MET A 272 -7.69 -8.15 14.48
CA MET A 272 -7.27 -8.55 15.84
C MET A 272 -5.75 -8.71 15.95
N ARG A 273 -5.06 -9.00 14.83
CA ARG A 273 -3.63 -9.29 14.79
C ARG A 273 -3.20 -10.33 15.85
N LEU A 274 -4.00 -11.36 16.07
CA LEU A 274 -3.71 -12.43 17.03
C LEU A 274 -3.73 -13.79 16.32
N GLY A 275 -2.82 -14.67 16.72
CA GLY A 275 -2.76 -16.07 16.34
C GLY A 275 -1.99 -16.88 17.38
N TRP A 276 -1.73 -18.14 17.06
CA TRP A 276 -1.01 -19.05 17.95
C TRP A 276 -0.10 -19.98 17.16
N ILE A 277 0.92 -20.48 17.83
CA ILE A 277 1.74 -21.61 17.41
C ILE A 277 1.46 -22.77 18.35
N GLU A 278 1.23 -23.97 17.80
CA GLU A 278 1.23 -25.22 18.56
C GLU A 278 2.38 -26.14 18.10
N ALA A 279 3.18 -26.62 19.05
CA ALA A 279 4.33 -27.50 18.79
C ALA A 279 4.64 -28.42 20.00
N THR A 280 5.88 -28.85 20.18
CA THR A 280 6.36 -29.44 21.44
C THR A 280 6.61 -28.34 22.50
N PRO A 281 6.56 -28.65 23.82
CA PRO A 281 6.82 -27.64 24.86
C PRO A 281 8.21 -26.99 24.76
N VAL A 282 9.22 -27.74 24.30
CA VAL A 282 10.60 -27.24 24.11
C VAL A 282 10.69 -26.31 22.89
N PHE A 283 9.98 -26.63 21.80
CA PHE A 283 9.86 -25.76 20.64
C PHE A 283 9.19 -24.42 21.00
N CYS A 284 8.05 -24.46 21.71
CA CYS A 284 7.34 -23.26 22.15
C CYS A 284 8.19 -22.41 23.12
N THR A 285 8.77 -23.00 24.16
CA THR A 285 9.63 -22.26 25.10
C THR A 285 10.89 -21.69 24.45
N THR A 286 11.39 -22.28 23.36
CA THR A 286 12.47 -21.71 22.53
C THR A 286 12.01 -20.46 21.77
N ILE A 287 10.78 -20.44 21.22
CA ILE A 287 10.20 -19.27 20.53
C ILE A 287 10.12 -18.02 21.41
N ARG A 288 9.85 -18.17 22.73
CA ARG A 288 9.91 -17.06 23.70
C ARG A 288 11.20 -16.24 23.62
N THR A 289 12.31 -16.86 23.23
CA THR A 289 13.65 -16.25 23.18
C THR A 289 13.95 -15.49 21.88
N VAL A 290 12.96 -15.31 20.98
CA VAL A 290 13.08 -14.40 19.82
C VAL A 290 13.31 -12.97 20.30
N GLY A 291 14.24 -12.23 19.67
CA GLY A 291 14.69 -10.91 20.17
C GLY A 291 13.56 -9.92 20.41
N ALA A 292 12.59 -9.82 19.49
CA ALA A 292 11.41 -8.98 19.65
C ALA A 292 10.55 -9.38 20.87
N THR A 293 10.35 -10.68 21.07
CA THR A 293 9.57 -11.25 22.18
C THR A 293 10.30 -11.19 23.52
N ALA A 294 11.63 -11.33 23.51
CA ALA A 294 12.48 -11.19 24.69
C ALA A 294 12.61 -9.73 25.15
N SER A 295 12.56 -8.76 24.22
CA SER A 295 12.63 -7.33 24.51
C SER A 295 11.27 -6.68 24.79
N GLY A 296 10.21 -7.09 24.08
CA GLY A 296 8.88 -6.47 24.14
C GLY A 296 7.81 -7.31 24.86
N GLY A 297 8.14 -8.53 25.28
CA GLY A 297 7.19 -9.45 25.92
C GLY A 297 6.27 -10.15 24.93
N GLY A 298 5.08 -10.53 25.40
CA GLY A 298 4.08 -11.29 24.65
C GLY A 298 3.55 -10.54 23.43
N GLN A 299 3.54 -11.22 22.28
CA GLN A 299 2.95 -10.70 21.05
C GLN A 299 1.44 -10.47 21.23
N ALA A 300 0.88 -9.45 20.58
CA ALA A 300 -0.55 -9.14 20.57
C ALA A 300 -1.28 -9.02 21.94
N HIS A 301 -0.57 -8.78 23.05
CA HIS A 301 -1.11 -8.77 24.44
C HIS A 301 -2.45 -8.03 24.61
N PHE A 302 -2.59 -6.82 24.07
CA PHE A 302 -3.84 -6.05 24.16
C PHE A 302 -5.02 -6.75 23.45
N SER A 303 -4.78 -7.38 22.30
CA SER A 303 -5.77 -8.18 21.58
C SER A 303 -6.07 -9.51 22.27
N SER A 304 -5.08 -10.07 22.99
CA SER A 304 -5.19 -11.40 23.54
C SER A 304 -6.15 -11.47 24.74
N LEU A 305 -6.26 -10.42 25.56
CA LEU A 305 -7.32 -10.34 26.58
C LEU A 305 -8.76 -10.29 26.02
N PHE A 306 -9.00 -9.66 24.86
CA PHE A 306 -10.36 -9.68 24.27
C PHE A 306 -10.74 -11.08 23.79
N VAL A 307 -9.80 -11.78 23.14
CA VAL A 307 -10.03 -13.15 22.67
C VAL A 307 -10.11 -14.12 23.84
N GLU A 308 -9.32 -13.93 24.90
CA GLU A 308 -9.43 -14.71 26.14
C GLU A 308 -10.83 -14.65 26.72
N ASN A 309 -11.44 -13.46 26.80
CA ASN A 309 -12.79 -13.33 27.33
C ASN A 309 -13.86 -13.97 26.42
N VAL A 310 -13.76 -13.75 25.10
CA VAL A 310 -14.65 -14.31 24.06
C VAL A 310 -14.47 -15.83 23.86
N LEU A 311 -13.37 -16.40 24.35
CA LEU A 311 -13.10 -17.85 24.31
C LEU A 311 -13.51 -18.50 25.65
N ALA A 312 -13.28 -17.84 26.78
CA ALA A 312 -13.69 -18.30 28.12
C ALA A 312 -15.21 -18.36 28.31
N ASP A 313 -15.98 -17.44 27.71
CA ASP A 313 -17.44 -17.46 27.73
C ASP A 313 -18.06 -18.32 26.61
N GLY A 314 -17.22 -18.93 25.75
CA GLY A 314 -17.61 -19.74 24.60
C GLY A 314 -18.20 -18.96 23.41
N ALA A 315 -18.16 -17.62 23.41
CA ALA A 315 -18.72 -16.82 22.33
C ALA A 315 -18.00 -17.03 20.99
N LEU A 316 -16.71 -17.36 20.98
CA LEU A 316 -15.97 -17.75 19.77
C LEU A 316 -16.58 -19.01 19.13
N THR A 317 -16.81 -20.07 19.92
CA THR A 317 -17.37 -21.33 19.41
C THR A 317 -18.80 -21.16 18.95
N ARG A 318 -19.63 -20.38 19.68
CA ARG A 318 -20.97 -19.99 19.21
C ARG A 318 -20.90 -19.21 17.91
N HIS A 319 -20.03 -18.21 17.80
CA HIS A 319 -19.87 -17.41 16.60
C HIS A 319 -19.44 -18.23 15.37
N ILE A 320 -18.51 -19.18 15.54
CA ILE A 320 -18.11 -20.11 14.47
C ILE A 320 -19.32 -20.96 14.04
N ASN A 321 -20.03 -21.58 14.98
CA ASN A 321 -21.07 -22.57 14.70
C ASN A 321 -22.42 -21.95 14.26
N GLU A 322 -22.77 -20.77 14.77
CA GLU A 322 -24.08 -20.11 14.57
C GLU A 322 -24.02 -19.03 13.48
N VAL A 323 -22.83 -18.48 13.17
CA VAL A 323 -22.69 -17.37 12.21
C VAL A 323 -21.77 -17.73 11.04
N LEU A 324 -20.54 -18.19 11.29
CA LEU A 324 -19.56 -18.40 10.22
C LEU A 324 -19.87 -19.64 9.37
N ILE A 325 -19.98 -20.82 9.99
CA ILE A 325 -20.28 -22.08 9.30
C ILE A 325 -21.60 -21.97 8.51
N PRO A 326 -22.75 -21.52 9.08
CA PRO A 326 -24.00 -21.46 8.34
C PRO A 326 -24.00 -20.43 7.19
N THR A 327 -23.20 -19.35 7.30
CA THR A 327 -23.06 -18.39 6.19
C THR A 327 -22.18 -18.95 5.08
N TYR A 328 -21.01 -19.52 5.42
CA TYR A 328 -20.09 -20.05 4.41
C TYR A 328 -20.60 -21.32 3.74
N GLN A 329 -21.34 -22.17 4.46
CA GLN A 329 -22.04 -23.34 3.90
C GLN A 329 -23.02 -22.93 2.78
N LYS A 330 -23.90 -21.94 3.04
CA LYS A 330 -24.86 -21.44 2.03
C LYS A 330 -24.17 -20.87 0.80
N ARG A 331 -23.16 -20.02 1.02
CA ARG A 331 -22.39 -19.40 -0.06
C ARG A 331 -21.56 -20.42 -0.85
N TYR A 332 -21.07 -21.46 -0.21
CA TYR A 332 -20.42 -22.61 -0.86
C TYR A 332 -21.42 -23.36 -1.76
N TYR A 333 -22.61 -23.74 -1.26
CA TYR A 333 -23.62 -24.39 -2.10
C TYR A 333 -24.08 -23.48 -3.25
N ALA A 334 -24.31 -22.19 -3.00
CA ALA A 334 -24.64 -21.20 -4.04
C ALA A 334 -23.55 -21.15 -5.12
N MET A 335 -22.27 -21.12 -4.74
CA MET A 335 -21.15 -21.16 -5.69
C MET A 335 -21.11 -22.48 -6.47
N VAL A 336 -21.09 -23.63 -5.77
CA VAL A 336 -20.93 -24.96 -6.38
C VAL A 336 -22.11 -25.32 -7.28
N ASN A 337 -23.35 -25.08 -6.85
CA ASN A 337 -24.54 -25.35 -7.65
C ASN A 337 -24.57 -24.48 -8.91
N THR A 338 -24.16 -23.20 -8.81
CA THR A 338 -24.08 -22.32 -9.99
C THR A 338 -22.96 -22.77 -10.94
N ILE A 339 -21.77 -23.12 -10.43
CA ILE A 339 -20.66 -23.67 -11.25
C ILE A 339 -21.13 -24.92 -12.00
N LYS A 340 -21.84 -25.84 -11.33
CA LYS A 340 -22.44 -27.03 -11.97
C LYS A 340 -23.50 -26.68 -13.02
N CYS A 341 -24.30 -25.65 -12.78
CA CYS A 341 -25.37 -25.24 -13.69
C CYS A 341 -24.86 -24.53 -14.96
N VAL A 342 -23.85 -23.64 -14.85
CA VAL A 342 -23.46 -22.75 -15.97
C VAL A 342 -22.01 -22.87 -16.44
N LEU A 343 -21.11 -23.49 -15.67
CA LEU A 343 -19.70 -23.68 -16.07
C LEU A 343 -19.37 -25.13 -16.44
N TYR A 344 -20.00 -26.16 -15.83
CA TYR A 344 -19.75 -27.56 -16.21
C TYR A 344 -20.14 -27.88 -17.67
N PRO A 345 -21.22 -27.32 -18.25
CA PRO A 345 -21.50 -27.42 -19.68
C PRO A 345 -20.44 -26.75 -20.59
N LEU A 346 -19.58 -25.89 -20.04
CA LEU A 346 -18.52 -25.17 -20.74
C LEU A 346 -17.12 -25.78 -20.51
N GLY A 347 -17.06 -27.06 -20.12
CA GLY A 347 -15.81 -27.82 -19.91
C GLY A 347 -15.15 -27.64 -18.53
N VAL A 348 -15.54 -26.63 -17.77
CA VAL A 348 -14.94 -26.29 -16.47
C VAL A 348 -15.25 -27.35 -15.40
N ARG A 349 -14.31 -27.63 -14.49
CA ARG A 349 -14.50 -28.56 -13.34
C ARG A 349 -13.96 -27.96 -12.05
N ILE A 350 -14.39 -28.48 -10.89
CA ILE A 350 -13.84 -28.13 -9.57
C ILE A 350 -12.75 -29.16 -9.20
N ALA A 351 -11.52 -28.70 -8.96
CA ALA A 351 -10.34 -29.57 -8.84
C ALA A 351 -10.32 -30.46 -7.58
N ALA A 352 -11.10 -30.13 -6.55
CA ALA A 352 -11.19 -30.85 -5.28
C ALA A 352 -12.58 -31.49 -5.04
N GLU A 353 -13.44 -31.58 -6.07
CA GLU A 353 -14.81 -32.08 -5.88
C GLU A 353 -14.86 -33.54 -5.44
N GLU A 354 -14.14 -34.43 -6.11
CA GLU A 354 -14.24 -35.88 -5.86
C GLU A 354 -13.81 -36.23 -4.43
N ALA A 355 -12.67 -35.70 -3.98
CA ALA A 355 -12.20 -35.83 -2.59
C ALA A 355 -13.16 -35.22 -1.55
N ALA A 356 -13.86 -34.12 -1.89
CA ALA A 356 -14.88 -33.54 -1.01
C ALA A 356 -16.15 -34.43 -0.94
N GLN A 357 -16.57 -35.06 -2.03
CA GLN A 357 -17.69 -36.01 -2.02
C GLN A 357 -17.33 -37.32 -1.30
N GLU A 358 -16.12 -37.86 -1.50
CA GLU A 358 -15.64 -39.09 -0.85
C GLU A 358 -15.47 -38.93 0.66
N SER A 359 -14.84 -37.83 1.11
CA SER A 359 -14.73 -37.51 2.53
C SER A 359 -16.06 -37.04 3.16
N GLY A 360 -17.02 -36.62 2.34
CA GLY A 360 -18.27 -36.01 2.76
C GLY A 360 -18.13 -34.58 3.30
N VAL A 361 -16.94 -33.98 3.26
CA VAL A 361 -16.62 -32.68 3.90
C VAL A 361 -16.24 -31.61 2.87
N ALA A 362 -16.83 -30.43 3.03
CA ALA A 362 -16.35 -29.20 2.41
C ALA A 362 -16.04 -28.16 3.51
N GLY A 363 -15.27 -27.12 3.16
CA GLY A 363 -14.86 -26.15 4.16
C GLY A 363 -13.87 -25.10 3.69
N GLY A 364 -13.39 -24.30 4.62
CA GLY A 364 -12.46 -23.21 4.40
C GLY A 364 -13.06 -22.04 3.62
N PHE A 365 -12.24 -21.36 2.82
CA PHE A 365 -12.61 -20.12 2.10
C PHE A 365 -12.61 -20.24 0.58
N PHE A 366 -12.05 -21.31 0.02
CA PHE A 366 -11.64 -21.37 -1.38
C PHE A 366 -12.00 -22.68 -2.06
N LEU A 367 -12.36 -22.59 -3.33
CA LEU A 367 -12.28 -23.72 -4.28
C LEU A 367 -11.43 -23.31 -5.47
N TYR A 368 -10.91 -24.31 -6.16
CA TYR A 368 -10.19 -24.15 -7.41
C TYR A 368 -10.99 -24.74 -8.57
N ILE A 369 -11.15 -23.97 -9.64
CA ILE A 369 -11.71 -24.47 -10.90
C ILE A 369 -10.59 -24.66 -11.93
N THR A 370 -10.68 -25.70 -12.76
CA THR A 370 -9.89 -25.87 -13.98
C THR A 370 -10.78 -25.57 -15.18
N PHE A 371 -10.29 -24.83 -16.17
CA PHE A 371 -11.13 -24.41 -17.30
C PHE A 371 -11.35 -25.50 -18.36
N GLY A 372 -10.60 -26.61 -18.29
CA GLY A 372 -10.71 -27.77 -19.20
C GLY A 372 -10.07 -27.56 -20.57
N ASP A 373 -10.10 -26.35 -21.12
CA ASP A 373 -9.51 -26.00 -22.40
C ASP A 373 -8.88 -24.58 -22.40
N GLY A 374 -7.96 -24.35 -23.35
CA GLY A 374 -7.32 -23.05 -23.58
C GLY A 374 -5.81 -23.01 -23.30
N GLY A 375 -5.28 -24.00 -22.58
CA GLY A 375 -3.85 -24.06 -22.22
C GLY A 375 -3.47 -23.18 -21.04
N ALA A 376 -2.17 -23.13 -20.74
CA ALA A 376 -1.67 -22.58 -19.48
C ALA A 376 -1.88 -21.07 -19.30
N ASP A 377 -1.97 -20.26 -20.36
CA ASP A 377 -2.15 -18.80 -20.21
C ASP A 377 -3.63 -18.36 -20.16
N PHE A 378 -4.56 -19.30 -20.35
CA PHE A 378 -6.00 -19.02 -20.49
C PHE A 378 -6.64 -18.43 -19.22
N ALA A 379 -6.22 -18.86 -18.02
CA ALA A 379 -6.79 -18.35 -16.77
C ALA A 379 -6.47 -16.86 -16.54
N SER A 380 -5.26 -16.42 -16.89
CA SER A 380 -4.89 -14.99 -16.88
C SER A 380 -5.80 -14.18 -17.80
N GLU A 381 -6.04 -14.64 -19.02
CA GLU A 381 -6.88 -13.93 -20.00
C GLU A 381 -8.36 -13.92 -19.57
N ILE A 382 -8.91 -15.05 -19.10
CA ILE A 382 -10.26 -15.09 -18.53
C ILE A 382 -10.38 -14.17 -17.31
N SER A 383 -9.36 -14.06 -16.46
CA SER A 383 -9.35 -13.12 -15.34
C SER A 383 -9.28 -11.65 -15.80
N ARG A 384 -8.52 -11.35 -16.85
CA ARG A 384 -8.40 -10.01 -17.44
C ARG A 384 -9.73 -9.56 -18.05
N VAL A 385 -10.30 -10.38 -18.93
CA VAL A 385 -11.57 -10.11 -19.62
C VAL A 385 -12.75 -10.07 -18.64
N SER A 386 -12.75 -10.90 -17.59
CA SER A 386 -13.76 -10.83 -16.51
C SER A 386 -13.72 -9.50 -15.76
N PHE A 387 -12.52 -8.96 -15.52
CA PHE A 387 -12.36 -7.69 -14.82
C PHE A 387 -12.74 -6.51 -15.71
N GLU A 388 -12.24 -6.48 -16.96
CA GLU A 388 -12.48 -5.38 -17.90
C GLU A 388 -13.94 -5.27 -18.34
N ASN A 389 -14.60 -6.37 -18.71
CA ASN A 389 -15.94 -6.36 -19.29
C ASN A 389 -17.06 -6.54 -18.25
N PHE A 390 -16.81 -7.29 -17.17
CA PHE A 390 -17.83 -7.69 -16.20
C PHE A 390 -17.54 -7.24 -14.77
N ASN A 391 -16.49 -6.43 -14.56
CA ASN A 391 -16.10 -5.90 -13.25
C ASN A 391 -15.93 -7.02 -12.19
N LEU A 392 -15.50 -8.21 -12.65
CA LEU A 392 -15.36 -9.44 -11.87
C LEU A 392 -13.88 -9.79 -11.69
N LYS A 393 -13.44 -9.93 -10.44
CA LYS A 393 -12.07 -10.31 -10.09
C LYS A 393 -11.99 -11.71 -9.50
N ILE A 394 -11.19 -12.57 -10.13
CA ILE A 394 -10.89 -13.96 -9.73
C ILE A 394 -9.39 -14.09 -9.42
N GLY A 395 -8.94 -15.22 -8.87
CA GLY A 395 -7.50 -15.50 -8.69
C GLY A 395 -6.98 -16.45 -9.78
N PRO A 396 -6.37 -15.98 -10.88
CA PRO A 396 -5.84 -16.86 -11.92
C PRO A 396 -4.61 -17.64 -11.42
N GLY A 397 -4.42 -18.88 -11.85
CA GLY A 397 -3.42 -19.81 -11.28
C GLY A 397 -1.97 -19.30 -11.22
N GLN A 398 -1.62 -18.44 -12.17
CA GLN A 398 -0.31 -17.84 -12.38
C GLN A 398 0.19 -17.04 -11.17
N ILE A 399 -0.69 -16.54 -10.29
CA ILE A 399 -0.26 -15.81 -9.08
C ILE A 399 0.10 -16.72 -7.90
N PHE A 400 -0.09 -18.04 -8.00
CA PHE A 400 0.11 -18.99 -6.90
C PHE A 400 1.37 -19.85 -7.03
N GLY A 401 2.24 -19.55 -8.01
CA GLY A 401 3.57 -20.14 -8.08
C GLY A 401 4.56 -19.59 -7.06
N VAL A 402 5.73 -20.20 -7.02
CA VAL A 402 6.85 -19.88 -6.12
C VAL A 402 7.83 -18.97 -6.88
N PRO A 403 7.83 -17.63 -6.64
CA PRO A 403 8.52 -16.69 -7.54
C PRO A 403 10.05 -16.76 -7.52
N ASP A 404 10.60 -17.52 -6.57
CA ASP A 404 12.04 -17.67 -6.30
C ASP A 404 12.59 -19.02 -6.83
N ASP A 405 11.77 -19.80 -7.54
CA ASP A 405 12.12 -21.09 -8.16
C ASP A 405 11.95 -21.01 -9.69
N PRO A 406 13.03 -21.17 -10.49
CA PRO A 406 12.96 -21.08 -11.95
C PRO A 406 12.11 -22.18 -12.59
N TYR A 407 11.83 -23.30 -11.90
CA TYR A 407 11.03 -24.41 -12.42
C TYR A 407 9.54 -24.31 -12.06
N SER A 408 9.15 -23.40 -11.15
CA SER A 408 7.75 -23.25 -10.73
C SER A 408 6.85 -22.76 -11.88
N GLU A 409 7.36 -21.95 -12.82
CA GLU A 409 6.54 -21.57 -13.99
C GLU A 409 6.20 -22.80 -14.85
N GLN A 410 7.16 -23.69 -15.11
CA GLN A 410 6.91 -24.89 -15.90
C GLN A 410 5.91 -25.82 -15.19
N ARG A 411 6.18 -26.17 -13.92
CA ARG A 411 5.27 -27.05 -13.15
C ARG A 411 3.87 -26.42 -12.99
N GLY A 412 3.79 -25.10 -12.90
CA GLY A 412 2.54 -24.35 -12.92
C GLY A 412 1.79 -24.45 -14.25
N ARG A 413 2.50 -24.27 -15.38
CA ARG A 413 1.96 -24.46 -16.75
C ARG A 413 1.40 -25.87 -16.96
N ASP A 414 2.12 -26.88 -16.46
CA ASP A 414 1.78 -28.29 -16.60
C ASP A 414 0.66 -28.76 -15.64
N SER A 415 0.22 -27.90 -14.70
CA SER A 415 -0.82 -28.24 -13.72
C SER A 415 -1.86 -27.11 -13.50
N TYR A 416 -1.61 -26.20 -12.56
CA TYR A 416 -2.63 -25.30 -12.00
C TYR A 416 -2.86 -23.99 -12.76
N TYR A 417 -1.95 -23.56 -13.64
CA TYR A 417 -2.12 -22.32 -14.45
C TYR A 417 -3.36 -22.38 -15.37
N SER A 418 -3.82 -23.58 -15.72
CA SER A 418 -5.05 -23.85 -16.48
C SER A 418 -6.37 -23.53 -15.72
N GLY A 419 -6.27 -23.00 -14.49
CA GLY A 419 -7.40 -22.81 -13.58
C GLY A 419 -7.34 -21.52 -12.75
N ALA A 420 -8.34 -21.35 -11.88
CA ALA A 420 -8.47 -20.17 -11.02
C ALA A 420 -9.08 -20.50 -9.65
N ARG A 421 -8.61 -19.79 -8.62
CA ARG A 421 -9.19 -19.77 -7.27
C ARG A 421 -10.39 -18.84 -7.22
N LEU A 422 -11.47 -19.33 -6.62
CA LEU A 422 -12.67 -18.57 -6.26
C LEU A 422 -12.86 -18.60 -4.73
N CYS A 423 -13.53 -17.59 -4.19
CA CYS A 423 -13.68 -17.38 -2.74
C CYS A 423 -15.08 -16.89 -2.37
N TRP A 424 -15.65 -17.47 -1.32
CA TRP A 424 -16.98 -17.14 -0.77
C TRP A 424 -16.93 -16.36 0.56
N ALA A 425 -15.73 -15.99 1.05
CA ALA A 425 -15.57 -15.39 2.38
C ALA A 425 -16.14 -13.95 2.50
N TRP A 426 -16.24 -13.23 1.39
CA TRP A 426 -16.66 -11.84 1.33
C TRP A 426 -18.12 -11.67 0.86
N HIS A 427 -18.37 -11.89 -0.43
CA HIS A 427 -19.64 -11.62 -1.12
C HIS A 427 -20.82 -12.50 -0.68
N GLU A 428 -22.03 -11.97 -0.81
CA GLU A 428 -23.29 -12.66 -0.49
C GLU A 428 -23.69 -13.70 -1.54
N GLU A 429 -24.61 -14.58 -1.19
CA GLU A 429 -25.11 -15.65 -2.06
C GLU A 429 -25.52 -15.16 -3.47
N GLU A 430 -26.26 -14.06 -3.59
CA GLU A 430 -26.69 -13.51 -4.88
C GLU A 430 -25.53 -12.97 -5.72
N GLU A 431 -24.58 -12.26 -5.08
CA GLU A 431 -23.37 -11.73 -5.73
C GLU A 431 -22.44 -12.87 -6.18
N ILE A 432 -22.41 -13.98 -5.43
CA ILE A 432 -21.67 -15.18 -5.79
C ILE A 432 -22.28 -15.85 -7.03
N VAL A 433 -23.61 -16.04 -7.05
CA VAL A 433 -24.33 -16.57 -8.23
C VAL A 433 -24.05 -15.69 -9.45
N GLU A 434 -24.21 -14.36 -9.32
CA GLU A 434 -23.95 -13.42 -10.43
C GLU A 434 -22.49 -13.45 -10.88
N GLY A 435 -21.53 -13.54 -9.94
CA GLY A 435 -20.11 -13.68 -10.25
C GLY A 435 -19.78 -14.94 -11.06
N ILE A 436 -20.44 -16.06 -10.79
CA ILE A 436 -20.29 -17.29 -11.59
C ILE A 436 -21.00 -17.17 -12.95
N GLU A 437 -22.18 -16.54 -13.03
CA GLU A 437 -22.84 -16.27 -14.33
C GLU A 437 -21.97 -15.38 -15.23
N ARG A 438 -21.39 -14.29 -14.69
CA ARG A 438 -20.44 -13.41 -15.39
C ARG A 438 -19.22 -14.19 -15.89
N LEU A 439 -18.65 -15.08 -15.07
CA LEU A 439 -17.52 -15.93 -15.46
C LEU A 439 -17.88 -16.90 -16.59
N ALA A 440 -19.11 -17.42 -16.61
CA ALA A 440 -19.61 -18.27 -17.70
C ALA A 440 -19.77 -17.48 -19.01
N VAL A 441 -20.26 -16.24 -18.95
CA VAL A 441 -20.27 -15.34 -20.11
C VAL A 441 -18.85 -15.08 -20.62
N THR A 442 -17.88 -14.79 -19.73
CA THR A 442 -16.47 -14.64 -20.11
C THR A 442 -15.92 -15.90 -20.78
N LYS A 443 -16.20 -17.11 -20.23
CA LYS A 443 -15.74 -18.38 -20.80
C LYS A 443 -16.26 -18.60 -22.22
N CYS A 444 -17.53 -18.28 -22.49
CA CYS A 444 -18.08 -18.35 -23.85
C CYS A 444 -17.32 -17.43 -24.83
N PHE A 445 -17.09 -16.17 -24.48
CA PHE A 445 -16.35 -15.23 -25.34
C PHE A 445 -14.88 -15.62 -25.51
N GLY A 446 -14.19 -15.98 -24.42
CA GLY A 446 -12.78 -16.39 -24.45
C GLY A 446 -12.53 -17.65 -25.30
N SER A 447 -13.51 -18.55 -25.38
CA SER A 447 -13.43 -19.73 -26.25
C SER A 447 -13.48 -19.38 -27.75
N GLY A 448 -14.14 -18.27 -28.10
CA GLY A 448 -14.24 -17.76 -29.47
C GLY A 448 -13.08 -16.85 -29.94
N LEU A 449 -12.13 -16.52 -29.06
CA LEU A 449 -10.97 -15.67 -29.37
C LEU A 449 -9.76 -16.45 -29.93
N ARG A 450 -9.88 -17.75 -30.15
CA ARG A 450 -8.82 -18.56 -30.79
C ARG A 450 -8.74 -18.27 -32.29
N PRO A 451 -7.54 -18.04 -32.86
CA PRO A 451 -7.32 -18.23 -34.30
C PRO A 451 -7.67 -19.68 -34.69
N ALA A 452 -8.31 -19.87 -35.84
CA ALA A 452 -8.73 -21.19 -36.31
C ALA A 452 -7.53 -22.02 -36.80
N THR A 453 -6.90 -22.78 -35.91
CA THR A 453 -5.78 -23.69 -36.23
C THR A 453 -6.27 -25.07 -36.68
N SER A 454 -6.96 -25.11 -37.83
CA SER A 454 -7.30 -26.34 -38.56
C SER A 454 -7.38 -26.03 -40.07
N PRO A 455 -6.61 -26.67 -40.96
CA PRO A 455 -6.54 -26.28 -42.37
C PRO A 455 -7.84 -26.43 -43.18
N ASP A 456 -8.73 -27.33 -42.79
CA ASP A 456 -9.72 -27.95 -43.69
C ASP A 456 -11.04 -27.19 -43.86
N ALA A 457 -11.13 -25.94 -43.39
CA ALA A 457 -12.36 -25.13 -43.38
C ALA A 457 -12.34 -23.96 -44.38
N ARG A 458 -12.03 -24.22 -45.67
CA ARG A 458 -12.00 -23.19 -46.74
C ARG A 458 -12.65 -23.59 -48.08
N VAL A 459 -13.78 -24.31 -48.06
CA VAL A 459 -14.65 -24.46 -49.25
C VAL A 459 -16.14 -24.29 -48.89
N ALA A 460 -16.60 -23.04 -48.77
CA ALA A 460 -18.00 -22.63 -48.91
C ALA A 460 -18.12 -21.09 -48.98
N ALA A 461 -19.21 -20.61 -49.58
CA ALA A 461 -19.68 -19.21 -49.50
C ALA A 461 -18.72 -18.11 -50.00
N SER A 462 -18.37 -18.16 -51.29
CA SER A 462 -18.14 -16.96 -52.09
C SER A 462 -19.08 -16.94 -53.28
N ASP A 463 -20.15 -16.13 -53.23
CA ASP A 463 -20.79 -15.57 -54.44
C ASP A 463 -21.91 -14.54 -54.13
N ASN A 464 -22.29 -13.77 -55.16
CA ASN A 464 -23.45 -12.86 -55.26
C ASN A 464 -23.50 -11.60 -54.37
N THR A 465 -22.64 -10.66 -54.76
CA THR A 465 -22.92 -9.24 -55.06
C THR A 465 -24.35 -8.66 -54.89
N SER A 466 -24.38 -7.47 -54.27
CA SER A 466 -25.17 -6.26 -54.62
C SER A 466 -26.72 -6.29 -54.64
N GLY A 467 -27.33 -5.51 -53.73
CA GLY A 467 -28.70 -5.02 -53.86
C GLY A 467 -29.02 -3.92 -52.84
N ARG A 468 -29.38 -2.70 -53.30
CA ARG A 468 -30.03 -1.67 -52.47
C ARG A 468 -31.54 -1.78 -52.66
N VAL A 469 -32.33 -1.46 -51.64
CA VAL A 469 -33.43 -0.44 -51.65
C VAL A 469 -34.24 -0.49 -50.34
N HIS A 470 -34.79 0.68 -49.97
CA HIS A 470 -35.73 1.05 -48.87
C HIS A 470 -36.31 -0.01 -47.91
N GLY A 471 -36.46 0.39 -46.64
CA GLY A 471 -37.24 -0.31 -45.61
C GLY A 471 -38.51 0.43 -45.19
N LEU A 472 -39.25 -0.16 -44.25
CA LEU A 472 -40.39 0.45 -43.52
C LEU A 472 -40.50 -0.13 -42.11
N GLY A 473 -41.34 0.49 -41.27
CA GLY A 473 -41.44 0.28 -39.82
C GLY A 473 -42.32 -0.91 -39.34
N PRO A 474 -42.71 -0.96 -38.04
CA PRO A 474 -42.34 -2.13 -37.23
C PRO A 474 -43.46 -2.79 -36.38
N SER A 475 -43.15 -3.99 -35.85
CA SER A 475 -43.89 -4.71 -34.79
C SER A 475 -45.27 -5.30 -35.20
N PRO A 476 -46.01 -6.09 -34.38
CA PRO A 476 -45.72 -6.59 -33.01
C PRO A 476 -46.11 -8.07 -32.68
N TYR A 477 -45.83 -8.48 -31.42
CA TYR A 477 -46.42 -9.59 -30.62
C TYR A 477 -46.22 -11.09 -30.97
N GLY A 478 -46.14 -11.92 -29.92
CA GLY A 478 -46.39 -13.38 -29.99
C GLY A 478 -45.78 -14.23 -28.85
N LEU A 479 -46.55 -14.62 -27.83
CA LEU A 479 -46.14 -15.60 -26.80
C LEU A 479 -46.34 -17.05 -27.28
N LYS A 480 -45.52 -18.00 -26.78
CA LYS A 480 -46.00 -19.13 -25.94
C LYS A 480 -44.88 -20.01 -25.36
N LEU A 481 -45.18 -20.65 -24.23
CA LEU A 481 -44.44 -21.78 -23.66
C LEU A 481 -45.02 -23.12 -24.15
N ALA A 482 -44.20 -24.17 -24.15
CA ALA A 482 -44.60 -25.58 -24.09
C ALA A 482 -43.55 -26.39 -23.29
N SER A 483 -43.85 -27.63 -22.92
CA SER A 483 -43.11 -28.43 -21.91
C SER A 483 -42.77 -29.87 -22.40
N PHE A 484 -42.50 -30.80 -21.47
CA PHE A 484 -42.00 -32.19 -21.64
C PHE A 484 -40.48 -32.32 -21.90
N GLY A 485 -39.80 -33.41 -21.51
CA GLY A 485 -40.25 -34.65 -20.83
C GLY A 485 -39.09 -35.48 -20.23
N VAL A 486 -39.38 -36.59 -19.54
CA VAL A 486 -38.42 -37.37 -18.72
C VAL A 486 -37.87 -38.61 -19.44
N GLY A 487 -36.62 -39.02 -19.13
CA GLY A 487 -36.06 -40.33 -19.49
C GLY A 487 -34.85 -40.74 -18.64
N MET A 488 -34.72 -42.03 -18.31
CA MET A 488 -33.58 -42.67 -17.62
C MET A 488 -32.93 -43.74 -18.54
N VAL A 489 -31.72 -44.25 -18.22
CA VAL A 489 -31.40 -45.69 -17.96
C VAL A 489 -29.89 -46.04 -18.00
N SER A 490 -29.47 -46.86 -17.01
CA SER A 490 -28.28 -47.73 -16.77
C SER A 490 -26.93 -47.67 -17.54
N GLU A 491 -25.85 -47.66 -16.73
CA GLU A 491 -24.71 -48.62 -16.65
C GLU A 491 -24.05 -49.31 -17.88
N ALA A 492 -22.71 -49.33 -17.88
CA ALA A 492 -21.85 -50.47 -18.28
C ALA A 492 -20.45 -50.37 -17.60
N LYS A 493 -19.59 -51.41 -17.67
CA LYS A 493 -18.38 -51.59 -16.82
C LYS A 493 -17.14 -52.14 -17.58
N VAL A 494 -15.94 -51.57 -17.31
CA VAL A 494 -14.64 -52.26 -16.99
C VAL A 494 -13.97 -53.12 -18.13
N PRO A 495 -12.67 -53.55 -18.14
CA PRO A 495 -11.44 -53.24 -17.34
C PRO A 495 -10.19 -52.78 -18.16
N CYS A 496 -9.05 -52.54 -17.46
CA CYS A 496 -7.66 -52.59 -17.98
C CYS A 496 -7.01 -53.99 -17.74
N PRO A 497 -5.80 -54.31 -18.27
CA PRO A 497 -4.53 -54.15 -17.50
C PRO A 497 -3.31 -53.77 -18.40
N GLY A 498 -2.17 -53.22 -17.93
CA GLY A 498 -1.09 -53.81 -17.12
C GLY A 498 0.18 -54.10 -17.99
N ASN A 499 1.42 -54.32 -17.51
CA ASN A 499 2.04 -54.12 -16.19
C ASN A 499 3.61 -54.26 -16.24
N GLY A 500 4.36 -53.64 -15.32
CA GLY A 500 5.79 -53.94 -15.00
C GLY A 500 6.93 -53.36 -15.89
N ALA A 501 8.23 -53.45 -15.55
CA ALA A 501 8.95 -53.69 -14.27
C ALA A 501 10.51 -53.53 -14.43
N GLU A 502 11.27 -53.53 -13.30
CA GLU A 502 12.75 -53.73 -13.15
C GLU A 502 13.70 -52.62 -13.73
N GLU A 503 14.61 -51.91 -13.03
CA GLU A 503 15.51 -52.05 -11.84
C GLU A 503 16.97 -52.53 -12.17
N PRO A 504 18.03 -52.44 -11.30
CA PRO A 504 19.01 -51.32 -11.33
C PRO A 504 20.53 -51.72 -11.27
N ALA A 505 21.33 -51.04 -10.42
CA ALA A 505 22.76 -51.21 -10.05
C ALA A 505 23.83 -50.51 -10.93
N ASP A 506 25.04 -50.12 -10.47
CA ASP A 506 25.66 -49.79 -9.16
C ASP A 506 27.05 -49.11 -9.45
N GLY A 507 27.76 -48.49 -8.49
CA GLY A 507 29.15 -48.07 -8.73
C GLY A 507 29.79 -47.00 -7.80
N SER A 508 30.13 -47.35 -6.56
CA SER A 508 30.86 -46.46 -5.62
C SER A 508 32.36 -46.21 -5.95
N ARG A 509 32.93 -45.04 -5.55
CA ARG A 509 34.14 -44.90 -4.67
C ARG A 509 34.72 -43.48 -4.53
N SER A 510 35.36 -43.24 -3.37
CA SER A 510 36.24 -42.13 -2.95
C SER A 510 37.38 -42.74 -2.07
N PRO A 511 38.27 -42.04 -1.30
CA PRO A 511 38.58 -40.60 -1.10
C PRO A 511 40.07 -40.33 -1.56
N PRO A 512 41.10 -39.81 -0.82
CA PRO A 512 41.21 -38.94 0.38
C PRO A 512 42.29 -37.80 0.41
N VAL A 513 41.97 -36.72 1.15
CA VAL A 513 42.79 -35.96 2.14
C VAL A 513 44.27 -35.57 1.88
N SER A 514 44.56 -34.26 2.00
CA SER A 514 45.77 -33.72 2.68
C SER A 514 45.62 -32.24 3.12
N GLY A 515 46.23 -31.86 4.24
CA GLY A 515 46.49 -30.45 4.68
C GLY A 515 48.01 -30.12 4.62
N PRO A 516 48.51 -28.94 5.08
CA PRO A 516 48.27 -28.45 6.45
C PRO A 516 48.24 -26.90 6.68
N ASN A 517 48.10 -26.54 7.97
CA ASN A 517 48.28 -25.25 8.68
C ASN A 517 49.74 -24.70 8.70
N PRO A 518 50.06 -23.56 9.37
CA PRO A 518 49.31 -22.30 9.63
C PRO A 518 50.15 -20.99 9.53
N GLY A 519 49.52 -19.82 9.73
CA GLY A 519 50.18 -18.54 10.09
C GLY A 519 49.30 -17.32 9.76
N GLY A 520 49.36 -16.17 10.46
CA GLY A 520 50.06 -15.83 11.71
C GLY A 520 49.96 -14.31 11.98
N GLU A 521 49.57 -13.92 13.20
CA GLU A 521 49.38 -12.52 13.67
C GLU A 521 48.29 -11.65 12.97
N PRO A 522 47.84 -10.54 13.58
CA PRO A 522 47.67 -10.26 15.01
C PRO A 522 46.21 -9.88 15.36
N GLU A 523 45.88 -9.86 16.65
CA GLU A 523 44.59 -9.33 17.13
C GLU A 523 44.42 -7.85 16.78
N ARG A 524 43.25 -7.48 16.26
CA ARG A 524 42.80 -6.08 16.17
C ARG A 524 41.44 -5.95 16.84
N HIS A 525 41.38 -5.18 17.93
CA HIS A 525 40.10 -4.68 18.42
C HIS A 525 39.42 -3.84 17.33
N LEU A 526 38.17 -4.17 17.01
CA LEU A 526 37.32 -3.39 16.12
C LEU A 526 36.12 -2.84 16.90
N ASP A 527 36.03 -1.50 16.91
CA ASP A 527 34.91 -0.72 17.47
C ASP A 527 33.59 -1.12 16.78
N PRO A 528 32.44 -1.29 17.49
CA PRO A 528 31.18 -1.80 16.91
C PRO A 528 30.45 -0.91 15.86
N ARG A 529 31.18 -0.17 15.01
CA ARG A 529 30.63 0.87 14.11
C ARG A 529 30.74 0.59 12.61
N THR A 530 31.22 -0.59 12.21
CA THR A 530 31.65 -0.85 10.82
C THR A 530 30.85 -1.95 10.10
N ILE A 531 29.59 -2.18 10.48
CA ILE A 531 28.67 -3.11 9.78
C ILE A 531 27.27 -2.48 9.58
N GLU A 532 27.22 -1.25 9.05
CA GLU A 532 25.99 -0.64 8.49
C GLU A 532 26.26 0.02 7.14
N GLN A 533 26.32 -0.78 6.07
CA GLN A 533 25.99 -0.41 4.68
C GLN A 533 26.01 -1.68 3.81
N GLY A 534 24.91 -1.98 3.11
CA GLY A 534 24.84 -3.22 2.32
C GLY A 534 23.49 -3.64 1.72
N VAL A 535 22.39 -2.91 1.94
CA VAL A 535 21.10 -3.19 1.26
C VAL A 535 20.46 -1.89 0.76
N THR A 536 20.24 -1.81 -0.54
CA THR A 536 19.46 -0.76 -1.21
C THR A 536 18.19 -1.35 -1.81
N THR A 537 17.04 -0.91 -1.30
CA THR A 537 15.72 -1.14 -1.92
C THR A 537 15.52 -0.23 -3.13
N ILE A 538 14.66 -0.63 -4.07
CA ILE A 538 13.80 0.31 -4.81
C ILE A 538 12.32 -0.15 -4.63
N PRO A 539 11.33 0.76 -4.47
CA PRO A 539 10.00 0.49 -3.85
C PRO A 539 8.90 0.14 -4.89
N GLU A 540 7.87 -0.69 -4.58
CA GLU A 540 6.59 -0.46 -3.82
C GLU A 540 5.51 0.34 -4.61
N THR A 541 4.23 -0.02 -4.53
CA THR A 541 3.23 0.37 -3.49
C THR A 541 1.87 -0.33 -3.78
N ASP A 542 0.88 -0.49 -2.89
CA ASP A 542 0.78 -0.35 -1.42
C ASP A 542 -0.44 -1.17 -0.92
N ALA A 543 -0.46 -1.65 0.33
CA ALA A 543 -1.68 -2.09 1.07
C ALA A 543 -1.42 -2.59 2.52
N ALA A 544 -0.56 -1.95 3.31
CA ALA A 544 -0.47 -2.21 4.76
C ALA A 544 -0.67 -0.91 5.55
N ALA A 545 -1.74 -0.84 6.36
CA ALA A 545 -2.13 0.40 7.03
C ALA A 545 -1.22 0.73 8.22
N ASP A 546 -0.19 1.54 7.98
CA ASP A 546 0.62 2.17 9.01
C ASP A 546 -0.25 3.11 9.88
N VAL A 547 -0.19 2.99 11.21
CA VAL A 547 -1.09 3.69 12.13
C VAL A 547 -0.52 5.06 12.49
N PHE A 548 -0.77 6.04 11.62
CA PHE A 548 -0.38 7.43 11.84
C PHE A 548 -1.01 7.99 13.13
N PRO A 549 -0.22 8.55 14.08
CA PRO A 549 -0.72 9.06 15.36
C PRO A 549 -1.32 10.47 15.22
N GLU A 550 -2.30 10.62 14.34
CA GLU A 550 -2.91 11.91 13.99
C GLU A 550 -3.57 12.60 15.18
N GLY A 551 -3.13 13.83 15.46
CA GLY A 551 -3.67 14.63 16.57
C GLY A 551 -3.05 14.35 17.94
N GLY A 552 -2.08 13.42 18.04
CA GLY A 552 -1.22 13.34 19.23
C GLY A 552 -0.42 14.63 19.44
N ARG A 553 -0.04 14.94 20.70
CA ARG A 553 0.71 16.15 21.07
C ARG A 553 1.93 16.38 20.17
N GLU A 554 2.63 15.31 19.80
CA GLU A 554 3.82 15.37 18.95
C GLU A 554 3.50 15.87 17.54
N ALA A 555 2.51 15.27 16.87
CA ALA A 555 2.03 15.67 15.54
C ALA A 555 1.52 17.12 15.53
N LEU A 556 0.85 17.56 16.61
CA LEU A 556 0.41 18.95 16.78
C LEU A 556 1.58 19.92 16.98
N THR A 557 2.61 19.56 17.74
CA THR A 557 3.83 20.39 17.85
C THR A 557 4.58 20.51 16.53
N VAL A 558 4.66 19.44 15.74
CA VAL A 558 5.28 19.47 14.40
C VAL A 558 4.47 20.36 13.47
N LEU A 559 3.14 20.26 13.47
CA LEU A 559 2.24 21.12 12.68
C LEU A 559 2.40 22.60 13.03
N PHE A 560 2.50 22.95 14.32
CA PHE A 560 2.75 24.33 14.76
C PHE A 560 4.15 24.83 14.38
N GLY A 561 5.17 24.00 14.55
CA GLY A 561 6.53 24.32 14.11
C GLY A 561 6.63 24.58 12.61
N SER A 562 6.00 23.73 11.79
CA SER A 562 5.93 23.93 10.33
C SER A 562 5.10 25.15 9.95
N TRP A 563 4.04 25.49 10.69
CA TRP A 563 3.28 26.73 10.50
C TRP A 563 4.15 27.98 10.72
N CYS A 564 5.00 27.98 11.77
CA CYS A 564 5.97 29.06 12.01
C CYS A 564 6.96 29.21 10.85
N VAL A 565 7.43 28.09 10.27
CA VAL A 565 8.30 28.12 9.07
C VAL A 565 7.59 28.78 7.89
N LEU A 566 6.37 28.33 7.57
CA LEU A 566 5.62 28.83 6.42
C LEU A 566 5.22 30.32 6.56
N LEU A 567 5.06 30.81 7.79
CA LEU A 567 4.88 32.25 8.09
C LEU A 567 6.10 33.06 7.67
N CYS A 568 7.31 32.61 8.01
CA CYS A 568 8.53 33.28 7.58
C CYS A 568 8.69 33.22 6.05
N THR A 569 8.74 32.02 5.49
CA THR A 569 9.26 31.79 4.13
C THR A 569 8.30 32.23 3.03
N TYR A 570 7.17 31.53 2.89
CA TYR A 570 6.14 31.87 1.92
C TYR A 570 5.38 33.15 2.32
N GLY A 571 5.41 33.57 3.58
CA GLY A 571 4.91 34.89 3.97
C GLY A 571 5.75 36.04 3.42
N LEU A 572 7.09 35.92 3.41
CA LEU A 572 7.96 36.89 2.76
C LEU A 572 7.75 36.90 1.24
N GLY A 573 7.62 35.72 0.61
CA GLY A 573 7.30 35.60 -0.82
C GLY A 573 5.97 36.26 -1.20
N ASN A 574 4.93 36.10 -0.37
CA ASN A 574 3.65 36.81 -0.51
C ASN A 574 3.76 38.34 -0.37
N SER A 575 4.88 38.85 0.18
CA SER A 575 5.11 40.27 0.44
C SER A 575 5.98 40.97 -0.62
N ILE A 576 6.35 40.25 -1.69
CA ILE A 576 7.25 40.70 -2.77
C ILE A 576 6.85 42.08 -3.35
N GLY A 577 5.57 42.39 -3.47
CA GLY A 577 5.09 43.68 -4.00
C GLY A 577 5.57 44.91 -3.20
N VAL A 578 5.81 44.75 -1.89
CA VAL A 578 6.38 45.83 -1.04
C VAL A 578 7.85 46.06 -1.36
N PHE A 579 8.63 45.00 -1.53
CA PHE A 579 10.04 45.08 -1.93
C PHE A 579 10.18 45.65 -3.35
N GLN A 580 9.38 45.19 -4.30
CA GLN A 580 9.33 45.75 -5.65
C GLN A 580 9.04 47.26 -5.63
N THR A 581 8.05 47.69 -4.83
CA THR A 581 7.70 49.12 -4.68
C THR A 581 8.88 49.90 -4.09
N TYR A 582 9.49 49.42 -3.00
CA TYR A 582 10.62 50.10 -2.36
C TYR A 582 11.87 50.15 -3.26
N TYR A 583 12.18 49.10 -4.00
CA TYR A 583 13.32 49.07 -4.91
C TYR A 583 13.12 50.00 -6.11
N VAL A 584 11.98 49.96 -6.80
CA VAL A 584 11.72 50.84 -7.96
C VAL A 584 11.61 52.30 -7.53
N ASN A 585 10.97 52.59 -6.38
CA ASN A 585 10.73 53.96 -5.95
C ASN A 585 11.84 54.55 -5.04
N ASP A 586 12.81 53.76 -4.58
CA ASP A 586 13.88 54.25 -3.68
C ASP A 586 15.27 53.67 -3.99
N ALA A 587 15.53 52.42 -3.61
CA ALA A 587 16.90 51.90 -3.58
C ALA A 587 17.53 51.62 -4.96
N LEU A 588 16.72 51.46 -6.02
CA LEU A 588 17.14 51.06 -7.37
C LEU A 588 16.44 51.87 -8.48
N ARG A 589 16.07 53.14 -8.23
CA ARG A 589 15.38 54.05 -9.18
C ARG A 589 15.99 54.14 -10.59
N GLU A 590 17.29 53.86 -10.71
CA GLU A 590 18.04 53.89 -11.99
C GLU A 590 17.74 52.66 -12.90
N TYR A 591 17.10 51.62 -12.37
CA TYR A 591 16.82 50.37 -13.08
C TYR A 591 15.34 50.27 -13.49
N SER A 592 15.08 49.65 -14.64
CA SER A 592 13.69 49.40 -15.08
C SER A 592 12.96 48.47 -14.10
N SER A 593 11.65 48.63 -13.95
CA SER A 593 10.82 47.76 -13.10
C SER A 593 10.96 46.28 -13.49
N SER A 594 11.04 45.99 -14.79
CA SER A 594 11.34 44.66 -15.33
C SER A 594 12.68 44.12 -14.81
N THR A 595 13.76 44.91 -14.87
CA THR A 595 15.08 44.53 -14.31
C THR A 595 15.00 44.29 -12.80
N VAL A 596 14.35 45.16 -12.03
CA VAL A 596 14.18 45.01 -10.58
C VAL A 596 13.38 43.73 -10.24
N SER A 597 12.36 43.40 -11.05
CA SER A 597 11.51 42.21 -10.84
C SER A 597 12.25 40.88 -10.91
N TRP A 598 13.46 40.83 -11.49
CA TRP A 598 14.30 39.63 -11.48
C TRP A 598 14.82 39.30 -10.08
N ILE A 599 15.03 40.26 -9.18
CA ILE A 599 15.47 39.98 -7.80
C ILE A 599 14.44 39.08 -7.10
N THR A 600 13.18 39.48 -7.15
CA THR A 600 12.07 38.83 -6.45
C THR A 600 11.53 37.60 -7.21
N SER A 601 11.56 37.62 -8.54
CA SER A 601 11.23 36.45 -9.37
C SER A 601 12.30 35.34 -9.20
N PHE A 602 13.59 35.70 -9.14
CA PHE A 602 14.66 34.73 -8.88
C PHE A 602 14.67 34.26 -7.42
N MET A 603 14.23 35.09 -6.46
CA MET A 603 13.96 34.63 -5.09
C MET A 603 12.90 33.54 -5.08
N GLN A 604 11.75 33.77 -5.72
CA GLN A 604 10.64 32.81 -5.76
C GLN A 604 11.02 31.54 -6.52
N TRP A 605 11.79 31.66 -7.61
CA TRP A 605 12.38 30.51 -8.32
C TRP A 605 13.31 29.72 -7.42
N THR A 606 14.31 30.34 -6.80
CA THR A 606 15.29 29.69 -5.93
C THR A 606 14.61 28.96 -4.77
N MET A 607 13.59 29.58 -4.17
CA MET A 607 12.82 28.96 -3.08
C MET A 607 12.07 27.69 -3.54
N ASN A 608 11.54 27.68 -4.77
CA ASN A 608 10.78 26.56 -5.34
C ASN A 608 11.65 25.55 -6.12
N PHE A 609 12.86 25.89 -6.57
CA PHE A 609 13.73 25.00 -7.34
C PHE A 609 14.58 24.11 -6.43
N LEU A 610 15.18 24.68 -5.38
CA LEU A 610 16.05 23.96 -4.46
C LEU A 610 15.42 22.82 -3.62
N PRO A 611 14.08 22.63 -3.49
CA PRO A 611 13.51 21.43 -2.90
C PRO A 611 13.93 20.13 -3.61
N ILE A 612 14.39 20.18 -4.87
CA ILE A 612 15.05 19.03 -5.54
C ILE A 612 16.34 18.60 -4.83
N VAL A 613 17.06 19.56 -4.23
CA VAL A 613 18.26 19.31 -3.42
C VAL A 613 17.86 18.98 -1.98
N TRP A 614 16.98 19.78 -1.38
CA TRP A 614 16.61 19.63 0.03
C TRP A 614 15.76 18.38 0.33
N GLY A 615 15.01 17.87 -0.65
CA GLY A 615 14.35 16.56 -0.56
C GLY A 615 15.36 15.46 -0.31
N PHE A 616 16.38 15.32 -1.16
CA PHE A 616 17.45 14.34 -0.95
C PHE A 616 18.19 14.53 0.39
N VAL A 617 18.55 15.77 0.75
CA VAL A 617 19.23 16.04 2.03
C VAL A 617 18.32 15.64 3.21
N PHE A 618 17.00 15.79 3.09
CA PHE A 618 16.03 15.39 4.11
C PHE A 618 15.93 13.86 4.21
N ASP A 619 15.78 13.18 3.08
CA ASP A 619 15.63 11.72 3.03
C ASP A 619 16.88 11.02 3.63
N LYS A 620 18.07 11.61 3.42
CA LYS A 620 19.36 11.09 3.92
C LYS A 620 19.73 11.51 5.35
N TYR A 621 19.53 12.78 5.74
CA TYR A 621 20.02 13.33 7.02
C TYR A 621 18.91 13.77 8.00
N GLY A 622 17.65 13.71 7.58
CA GLY A 622 16.50 14.19 8.34
C GLY A 622 16.42 15.72 8.48
N PRO A 623 15.37 16.22 9.15
CA PRO A 623 15.07 17.65 9.23
C PRO A 623 16.11 18.48 9.99
N ARG A 624 16.78 17.91 11.00
CA ARG A 624 17.45 18.71 12.05
C ARG A 624 18.55 19.62 11.51
N TRP A 625 19.41 19.10 10.63
CA TRP A 625 20.52 19.87 10.07
C TRP A 625 20.06 20.87 9.00
N ILE A 626 18.99 20.54 8.26
CA ILE A 626 18.39 21.42 7.25
C ILE A 626 17.68 22.59 7.93
N LEU A 627 16.93 22.33 9.01
CA LEU A 627 16.30 23.38 9.82
C LEU A 627 17.35 24.31 10.43
N PHE A 628 18.40 23.76 11.06
CA PHE A 628 19.42 24.55 11.72
C PHE A 628 20.25 25.38 10.72
N GLY A 629 20.84 24.73 9.72
CA GLY A 629 21.63 25.40 8.68
C GLY A 629 20.79 26.38 7.86
N GLY A 630 19.60 25.96 7.42
CA GLY A 630 18.66 26.81 6.69
C GLY A 630 18.21 28.03 7.48
N THR A 631 18.02 27.91 8.80
CA THR A 631 17.71 29.06 9.68
C THR A 631 18.86 30.06 9.70
N ILE A 632 20.10 29.59 9.86
CA ILE A 632 21.29 30.45 9.85
C ILE A 632 21.44 31.14 8.49
N THR A 633 21.35 30.39 7.38
CA THR A 633 21.47 30.94 6.02
C THR A 633 20.36 31.94 5.69
N TYR A 634 19.12 31.66 6.09
CA TYR A 634 17.98 32.55 5.83
C TYR A 634 18.10 33.86 6.62
N VAL A 635 18.35 33.77 7.93
CA VAL A 635 18.52 34.96 8.78
C VAL A 635 19.77 35.75 8.34
N PHE A 636 20.87 35.09 7.98
CA PHE A 636 22.04 35.75 7.41
C PHE A 636 21.69 36.48 6.09
N GLY A 637 20.92 35.86 5.20
CA GLY A 637 20.42 36.49 3.97
C GLY A 637 19.65 37.79 4.25
N MET A 638 18.70 37.76 5.19
CA MET A 638 17.96 38.95 5.64
C MET A 638 18.89 40.03 6.24
N MET A 639 19.87 39.63 7.04
CA MET A 639 20.83 40.56 7.63
C MET A 639 21.76 41.18 6.58
N MET A 640 22.12 40.46 5.52
CA MET A 640 22.89 41.02 4.39
C MET A 640 22.03 41.90 3.47
N GLU A 641 20.76 41.55 3.26
CA GLU A 641 19.80 42.39 2.52
C GLU A 641 19.65 43.77 3.19
N SER A 642 19.68 43.81 4.53
CA SER A 642 19.64 45.05 5.32
C SER A 642 20.83 46.01 5.10
N LEU A 643 21.84 45.59 4.34
CA LEU A 643 23.03 46.38 3.94
C LEU A 643 23.01 46.72 2.43
N GLY A 644 21.93 46.37 1.72
CA GLY A 644 21.81 46.57 0.28
C GLY A 644 21.73 48.04 -0.13
N THR A 645 22.55 48.42 -1.12
CA THR A 645 22.57 49.76 -1.74
C THR A 645 22.77 49.71 -3.25
N LYS A 646 23.01 48.52 -3.83
CA LYS A 646 23.24 48.31 -5.27
C LYS A 646 22.49 47.07 -5.72
N TYR A 647 22.08 47.00 -6.99
CA TYR A 647 21.28 45.89 -7.55
C TYR A 647 21.81 44.50 -7.15
N TYR A 648 23.12 44.28 -7.29
CA TYR A 648 23.74 42.99 -6.96
C TYR A 648 23.75 42.64 -5.46
N HIS A 649 23.65 43.63 -4.55
CA HIS A 649 23.51 43.35 -3.11
C HIS A 649 22.16 42.66 -2.85
N PHE A 650 21.08 43.25 -3.36
CA PHE A 650 19.73 42.70 -3.24
C PHE A 650 19.59 41.39 -4.02
N PHE A 651 20.14 41.30 -5.24
CA PHE A 651 20.10 40.07 -6.02
C PHE A 651 20.83 38.90 -5.32
N LEU A 652 22.02 39.13 -4.74
CA LEU A 652 22.71 38.08 -3.98
C LEU A 652 22.02 37.75 -2.65
N ALA A 653 21.66 38.77 -1.86
CA ALA A 653 21.10 38.56 -0.53
C ALA A 653 19.66 38.03 -0.57
N GLN A 654 18.75 38.71 -1.28
CA GLN A 654 17.34 38.36 -1.40
C GLN A 654 17.07 37.36 -2.53
N GLY A 655 17.73 37.49 -3.68
CA GLY A 655 17.51 36.58 -4.81
C GLY A 655 18.11 35.18 -4.60
N ILE A 656 19.21 35.06 -3.85
CA ILE A 656 19.97 33.80 -3.71
C ILE A 656 20.06 33.31 -2.25
N VAL A 657 20.72 34.05 -1.36
CA VAL A 657 21.09 33.55 -0.02
C VAL A 657 19.86 33.34 0.90
N CYS A 658 19.00 34.34 1.00
CA CYS A 658 17.72 34.28 1.69
C CYS A 658 16.87 33.05 1.26
N PRO A 659 16.56 32.84 -0.03
CA PRO A 659 15.73 31.73 -0.49
C PRO A 659 16.42 30.37 -0.47
N ILE A 660 17.76 30.27 -0.51
CA ILE A 660 18.48 29.02 -0.19
C ILE A 660 18.07 28.55 1.22
N GLY A 661 18.16 29.43 2.22
CA GLY A 661 17.79 29.13 3.59
C GLY A 661 16.28 28.90 3.77
N ALA A 662 15.45 29.74 3.15
CA ALA A 662 13.99 29.61 3.20
C ALA A 662 13.49 28.29 2.57
N SER A 663 14.09 27.88 1.45
CA SER A 663 13.78 26.60 0.80
C SER A 663 14.17 25.41 1.66
N ALA A 664 15.34 25.46 2.31
CA ALA A 664 15.81 24.42 3.22
C ALA A 664 14.82 24.20 4.37
N VAL A 665 14.52 25.25 5.15
CA VAL A 665 13.61 25.12 6.30
C VAL A 665 12.21 24.68 5.88
N THR A 666 11.70 25.18 4.74
CA THR A 666 10.36 24.82 4.25
C THR A 666 10.27 23.38 3.78
N SER A 667 11.30 22.89 3.07
CA SER A 667 11.35 21.50 2.61
C SER A 667 11.34 20.54 3.80
N ALA A 668 12.15 20.81 4.83
CA ALA A 668 12.15 20.03 6.07
C ALA A 668 10.80 20.07 6.80
N ALA A 669 10.14 21.23 6.85
CA ALA A 669 8.83 21.42 7.47
C ALA A 669 7.69 20.67 6.75
N MET A 670 7.68 20.70 5.41
CA MET A 670 6.70 19.99 4.58
C MET A 670 6.88 18.48 4.66
N SER A 671 8.10 17.98 4.43
CA SER A 671 8.38 16.52 4.44
C SER A 671 8.14 15.90 5.82
N CYS A 672 8.45 16.60 6.92
CA CYS A 672 8.07 16.14 8.26
C CYS A 672 6.56 15.90 8.39
N LEU A 673 5.73 16.84 7.94
CA LEU A 673 4.28 16.79 8.15
C LEU A 673 3.65 15.54 7.53
N VAL A 674 4.14 15.12 6.36
CA VAL A 674 3.68 13.90 5.67
C VAL A 674 3.89 12.64 6.50
N THR A 675 4.97 12.59 7.30
CA THR A 675 5.26 11.43 8.17
C THR A 675 4.31 11.30 9.37
N TRP A 676 3.60 12.38 9.74
CA TRP A 676 2.66 12.42 10.87
C TRP A 676 1.18 12.36 10.48
N PHE A 677 0.83 12.76 9.23
CA PHE A 677 -0.56 12.85 8.78
C PHE A 677 -0.81 12.14 7.44
N HIS A 678 -1.91 11.38 7.37
CA HIS A 678 -2.30 10.55 6.22
C HIS A 678 -3.80 10.65 5.90
N ARG A 679 -4.67 10.38 6.88
CA ARG A 679 -6.14 10.47 6.78
C ARG A 679 -6.64 11.91 6.89
N ARG A 680 -5.92 12.77 7.62
CA ARG A 680 -6.15 14.22 7.75
C ARG A 680 -5.06 15.05 7.05
N ARG A 681 -4.40 14.48 6.02
CA ARG A 681 -3.24 15.09 5.35
C ARG A 681 -3.59 16.41 4.65
N GLY A 682 -4.72 16.49 3.95
CA GLY A 682 -5.21 17.72 3.32
C GLY A 682 -5.52 18.82 4.33
N MET A 683 -6.20 18.47 5.43
CA MET A 683 -6.46 19.41 6.53
C MET A 683 -5.17 19.89 7.20
N ALA A 684 -4.21 18.99 7.45
CA ALA A 684 -2.93 19.34 8.07
C ALA A 684 -2.10 20.28 7.18
N PHE A 685 -2.02 20.02 5.86
CA PHE A 685 -1.38 20.93 4.90
C PHE A 685 -2.10 22.28 4.83
N GLY A 686 -3.44 22.30 4.79
CA GLY A 686 -4.23 23.53 4.81
C GLY A 686 -3.99 24.39 6.05
N VAL A 687 -3.84 23.76 7.23
CA VAL A 687 -3.46 24.45 8.47
C VAL A 687 -2.01 24.94 8.39
N MET A 688 -1.02 24.10 8.08
CA MET A 688 0.40 24.50 7.96
C MET A 688 0.57 25.69 7.00
N MET A 689 -0.02 25.59 5.81
CA MET A 689 0.09 26.62 4.77
C MET A 689 -0.67 27.90 5.13
N SER A 690 -1.58 27.91 6.11
CA SER A 690 -2.19 29.16 6.59
C SER A 690 -1.16 30.13 7.17
N GLY A 691 -0.02 29.63 7.67
CA GLY A 691 1.09 30.47 8.15
C GLY A 691 1.59 31.44 7.08
N SER A 692 1.71 30.97 5.83
CA SER A 692 2.05 31.81 4.66
C SER A 692 1.07 32.97 4.46
N SER A 693 -0.22 32.75 4.71
CA SER A 693 -1.21 33.82 4.67
C SER A 693 -1.08 34.76 5.86
N CYS A 694 -0.85 34.27 7.08
CA CYS A 694 -0.59 35.13 8.24
C CYS A 694 0.65 36.01 8.03
N GLY A 695 1.72 35.46 7.44
CA GLY A 695 2.89 36.24 7.00
C GLY A 695 2.53 37.30 5.96
N GLY A 696 1.73 36.94 4.94
CA GLY A 696 1.19 37.87 3.94
C GLY A 696 0.17 38.91 4.45
N ILE A 697 -0.25 38.84 5.72
CA ILE A 697 -1.01 39.90 6.41
C ILE A 697 -0.05 40.78 7.22
N ILE A 698 0.83 40.15 8.00
CA ILE A 698 1.73 40.84 8.94
C ILE A 698 2.79 41.64 8.18
N LEU A 699 3.50 41.01 7.25
CA LEU A 699 4.69 41.58 6.62
C LEU A 699 4.39 42.77 5.70
N PRO A 700 3.34 42.77 4.84
CA PRO A 700 3.03 43.93 4.02
C PRO A 700 2.58 45.16 4.79
N ILE A 701 2.03 44.98 6.00
CA ILE A 701 1.65 46.09 6.90
C ILE A 701 2.86 46.54 7.75
N MET A 702 3.68 45.60 8.21
CA MET A 702 4.79 45.86 9.11
C MET A 702 6.01 46.48 8.41
N ILE A 703 6.35 46.01 7.20
CA ILE A 703 7.57 46.44 6.50
C ILE A 703 7.54 47.93 6.13
N PRO A 704 6.51 48.49 5.46
CA PRO A 704 6.46 49.93 5.15
C PRO A 704 6.51 50.78 6.42
N LYS A 705 5.65 50.46 7.42
CA LYS A 705 5.57 51.20 8.68
C LYS A 705 6.85 51.13 9.54
N LEU A 706 7.76 50.19 9.27
CA LEU A 706 9.11 50.18 9.83
C LEU A 706 10.10 50.95 8.95
N ILE A 707 10.03 50.86 7.62
CA ILE A 707 10.85 51.67 6.70
C ILE A 707 10.65 53.16 7.01
N ASP A 708 9.40 53.61 7.15
CA ASP A 708 9.04 55.00 7.45
C ASP A 708 9.58 55.53 8.80
N ARG A 709 9.84 54.62 9.75
CA ARG A 709 10.18 54.96 11.14
C ARG A 709 11.65 54.76 11.51
N VAL A 710 12.30 53.74 10.95
CA VAL A 710 13.68 53.34 11.29
C VAL A 710 14.56 53.10 10.06
N GLY A 711 14.04 53.31 8.85
CA GLY A 711 14.73 53.05 7.59
C GLY A 711 14.79 51.56 7.24
N PHE A 712 14.98 51.28 5.94
CA PHE A 712 15.00 49.92 5.39
C PHE A 712 15.95 48.97 6.13
N GLY A 713 17.18 49.41 6.42
CA GLY A 713 18.18 48.58 7.10
C GLY A 713 17.73 48.08 8.49
N TRP A 714 17.01 48.88 9.28
CA TRP A 714 16.48 48.38 10.56
C TRP A 714 15.15 47.65 10.42
N ALA A 715 14.29 48.04 9.46
CA ALA A 715 13.06 47.31 9.15
C ALA A 715 13.34 45.83 8.82
N ILE A 716 14.29 45.56 7.93
CA ILE A 716 14.65 44.19 7.53
C ILE A 716 15.35 43.41 8.66
N ARG A 717 16.12 44.08 9.54
CA ARG A 717 16.67 43.46 10.75
C ARG A 717 15.57 43.03 11.73
N CYS A 718 14.56 43.86 11.94
CA CYS A 718 13.40 43.50 12.77
C CYS A 718 12.65 42.28 12.20
N VAL A 719 12.45 42.20 10.88
CA VAL A 719 11.92 40.99 10.22
C VAL A 719 12.84 39.78 10.45
N GLY A 720 14.15 39.94 10.27
CA GLY A 720 15.16 38.90 10.48
C GLY A 720 15.19 38.35 11.92
N PHE A 721 15.04 39.20 12.94
CA PHE A 721 14.94 38.77 14.34
C PHE A 721 13.61 38.08 14.65
N MET A 722 12.48 38.55 14.08
CA MET A 722 11.20 37.87 14.18
C MET A 722 11.26 36.47 13.55
N PHE A 723 11.89 36.34 12.39
CA PHE A 723 12.10 35.05 11.73
C PHE A 723 13.03 34.15 12.54
N LEU A 724 14.13 34.67 13.10
CA LEU A 724 15.00 33.90 13.99
C LEU A 724 14.23 33.31 15.18
N PHE A 725 13.37 34.09 15.84
CA PHE A 725 12.53 33.61 16.95
C PHE A 725 11.56 32.48 16.52
N LEU A 726 10.82 32.69 15.43
CA LEU A 726 9.88 31.70 14.90
C LEU A 726 10.56 30.43 14.39
N LEU A 727 11.76 30.55 13.82
CA LEU A 727 12.56 29.42 13.35
C LEU A 727 13.27 28.69 14.50
N ILE A 728 13.60 29.36 15.61
CA ILE A 728 14.02 28.67 16.86
C ILE A 728 12.88 27.77 17.36
N ILE A 729 11.64 28.27 17.40
CA ILE A 729 10.46 27.47 17.74
C ILE A 729 10.35 26.26 16.80
N ALA A 730 10.51 26.46 15.49
CA ALA A 730 10.49 25.36 14.52
C ALA A 730 11.61 24.33 14.75
N ASN A 731 12.85 24.75 15.01
CA ASN A 731 13.98 23.86 15.32
C ASN A 731 13.74 23.02 16.59
N CYS A 732 12.99 23.55 17.57
CA CYS A 732 12.62 22.83 18.79
C CYS A 732 11.41 21.90 18.64
N THR A 733 10.62 21.98 17.56
CA THR A 733 9.31 21.30 17.45
C THR A 733 9.14 20.43 16.21
N VAL A 734 9.75 20.78 15.08
CA VAL A 734 9.65 20.03 13.81
C VAL A 734 10.60 18.83 13.83
N ARG A 735 10.03 17.63 13.60
CA ARG A 735 10.74 16.35 13.55
C ARG A 735 10.01 15.36 12.65
N SER A 736 10.74 14.41 12.08
CA SER A 736 10.18 13.28 11.34
C SER A 736 9.73 12.17 12.31
N ARG A 737 8.66 11.44 11.98
CA ARG A 737 8.34 10.15 12.62
C ARG A 737 9.23 9.02 12.12
N LEU A 738 9.61 9.05 10.83
CA LEU A 738 10.43 8.04 10.19
C LEU A 738 11.93 8.34 10.42
N LYS A 739 12.74 7.29 10.62
CA LYS A 739 14.20 7.40 10.65
C LYS A 739 14.71 7.65 9.21
N PRO A 740 15.68 8.55 8.98
CA PRO A 740 16.34 8.70 7.68
C PRO A 740 17.07 7.41 7.29
N GLU A 741 17.00 7.02 6.01
CA GLU A 741 17.69 5.86 5.47
C GLU A 741 18.84 6.30 4.57
N GLN A 742 20.07 5.87 4.86
CA GLN A 742 21.27 6.34 4.14
C GLN A 742 21.47 5.60 2.81
N LYS A 743 20.59 5.84 1.83
CA LYS A 743 20.72 5.32 0.47
C LYS A 743 21.67 6.21 -0.38
N PRO A 744 22.45 5.62 -1.30
CA PRO A 744 23.19 6.37 -2.33
C PRO A 744 22.23 7.00 -3.34
N VAL A 745 22.68 8.05 -4.03
CA VAL A 745 21.87 8.77 -5.04
C VAL A 745 21.84 7.98 -6.35
N ASP A 746 20.68 7.48 -6.77
CA ASP A 746 20.46 7.16 -8.20
C ASP A 746 19.66 8.30 -8.87
N MET A 747 20.35 9.05 -9.74
CA MET A 747 19.73 10.11 -10.54
C MET A 747 18.59 9.59 -11.44
N LYS A 748 18.52 8.27 -11.71
CA LYS A 748 17.42 7.65 -12.47
C LYS A 748 16.07 7.75 -11.78
N GLU A 749 16.01 7.83 -10.44
CA GLU A 749 14.74 7.92 -9.71
C GLU A 749 13.98 9.22 -10.05
N TYR A 750 14.70 10.34 -10.17
CA TYR A 750 14.17 11.62 -10.64
C TYR A 750 13.59 11.51 -12.06
N PHE A 751 14.30 10.83 -12.98
CA PHE A 751 13.83 10.61 -14.35
C PHE A 751 12.72 9.56 -14.47
N ARG A 752 12.56 8.66 -13.49
CA ARG A 752 11.48 7.66 -13.46
C ARG A 752 10.12 8.33 -13.26
N GLY A 753 10.00 9.25 -12.29
CA GLY A 753 8.76 9.99 -12.04
C GLY A 753 8.31 10.84 -13.25
N ILE A 754 9.23 11.36 -14.05
CA ILE A 754 8.92 12.12 -15.28
C ILE A 754 8.30 11.24 -16.38
N ARG A 755 8.51 9.91 -16.33
CA ARG A 755 7.95 8.95 -17.29
C ARG A 755 6.56 8.43 -16.89
N GLU A 756 6.10 8.69 -15.67
CA GLU A 756 4.78 8.27 -15.19
C GLU A 756 3.70 9.27 -15.65
N PRO A 757 2.71 8.88 -16.48
CA PRO A 757 1.76 9.85 -17.08
C PRO A 757 0.98 10.68 -16.06
N THR A 758 0.58 10.07 -14.95
CA THR A 758 -0.12 10.73 -13.84
C THR A 758 0.75 11.79 -13.16
N MET A 759 2.03 11.47 -12.93
CA MET A 759 3.01 12.39 -12.32
C MET A 759 3.31 13.56 -13.26
N MET A 760 3.69 13.28 -14.51
CA MET A 760 4.00 14.34 -15.48
C MET A 760 2.80 15.26 -15.75
N SER A 761 1.58 14.71 -15.82
CA SER A 761 0.36 15.52 -15.93
C SER A 761 0.16 16.40 -14.69
N THR A 762 0.35 15.85 -13.49
CA THR A 762 0.20 16.63 -12.23
C THR A 762 1.24 17.74 -12.13
N VAL A 763 2.49 17.46 -12.52
CA VAL A 763 3.59 18.44 -12.55
C VAL A 763 3.34 19.55 -13.59
N PHE A 764 2.85 19.21 -14.78
CA PHE A 764 2.50 20.21 -15.79
C PHE A 764 1.29 21.07 -15.38
N GLY A 765 0.31 20.48 -14.69
CA GLY A 765 -0.79 21.23 -14.06
C GLY A 765 -0.28 22.22 -13.01
N LEU A 766 0.66 21.82 -12.16
CA LEU A 766 1.29 22.71 -11.17
C LEU A 766 2.13 23.82 -11.83
N PHE A 767 2.85 23.53 -12.91
CA PHE A 767 3.53 24.55 -13.71
C PHE A 767 2.54 25.61 -14.24
N LEU A 768 1.41 25.19 -14.83
CA LEU A 768 0.38 26.11 -15.33
C LEU A 768 -0.28 26.93 -14.22
N VAL A 769 -0.48 26.35 -13.03
CA VAL A 769 -0.90 27.11 -11.84
C VAL A 769 0.14 28.18 -11.51
N PHE A 770 1.41 27.81 -11.31
CA PHE A 770 2.45 28.74 -10.84
C PHE A 770 2.81 29.82 -11.88
N LEU A 771 2.59 29.56 -13.17
CA LEU A 771 2.70 30.53 -14.27
C LEU A 771 1.68 31.68 -14.14
N GLY A 772 0.46 31.40 -13.68
CA GLY A 772 -0.59 32.42 -13.48
C GLY A 772 -0.72 32.93 -12.05
N LEU A 773 -0.39 32.12 -11.03
CA LEU A 773 -0.77 32.32 -9.63
C LEU A 773 -0.26 33.64 -9.03
N PHE A 774 0.99 34.02 -9.31
CA PHE A 774 1.59 35.23 -8.73
C PHE A 774 1.20 36.53 -9.44
N VAL A 775 0.57 36.44 -10.61
CA VAL A 775 0.23 37.61 -11.43
C VAL A 775 -0.78 38.54 -10.72
N PRO A 776 -1.88 38.05 -10.08
CA PRO A 776 -2.76 38.92 -9.30
C PRO A 776 -2.08 39.50 -8.06
N TYR A 777 -1.30 38.71 -7.31
CA TYR A 777 -0.57 39.20 -6.13
C TYR A 777 0.38 40.36 -6.47
N ASN A 778 1.08 40.28 -7.61
CA ASN A 778 2.06 41.29 -8.03
C ASN A 778 1.41 42.53 -8.69
N PHE A 779 0.32 42.37 -9.44
CA PHE A 779 -0.24 43.45 -10.26
C PHE A 779 -1.52 44.09 -9.72
N VAL A 780 -2.24 43.51 -8.75
CA VAL A 780 -3.50 44.10 -8.25
C VAL A 780 -3.31 45.49 -7.60
N ILE A 781 -2.21 45.70 -6.87
CA ILE A 781 -1.84 47.00 -6.28
C ILE A 781 -1.52 48.04 -7.38
N LEU A 782 -0.79 47.64 -8.41
CA LEU A 782 -0.44 48.52 -9.54
C LEU A 782 -1.68 48.93 -10.32
N GLN A 783 -2.59 47.99 -10.59
CA GLN A 783 -3.87 48.26 -11.24
C GLN A 783 -4.76 49.17 -10.40
N ALA A 784 -4.83 48.94 -9.08
CA ALA A 784 -5.65 49.76 -8.18
C ALA A 784 -5.19 51.23 -8.17
N ARG A 785 -3.88 51.47 -8.03
CA ARG A 785 -3.29 52.82 -8.16
C ARG A 785 -3.54 53.43 -9.53
N ALA A 786 -3.39 52.65 -10.61
CA ALA A 786 -3.67 53.11 -11.97
C ALA A 786 -5.16 53.42 -12.24
N GLN A 787 -6.08 52.88 -11.42
CA GLN A 787 -7.51 53.23 -11.44
C GLN A 787 -7.88 54.36 -10.43
N GLY A 788 -6.92 54.87 -9.66
CA GLY A 788 -7.13 55.97 -8.71
C GLY A 788 -7.68 55.56 -7.34
N MET A 789 -7.56 54.28 -6.95
CA MET A 789 -7.93 53.81 -5.60
C MET A 789 -7.08 54.51 -4.53
N ASP A 790 -7.70 54.88 -3.42
CA ASP A 790 -7.06 55.56 -2.30
C ASP A 790 -5.88 54.77 -1.69
N GLU A 791 -4.78 55.47 -1.40
CA GLU A 791 -3.53 54.86 -0.90
C GLU A 791 -3.68 54.24 0.49
N GLU A 792 -4.55 54.77 1.36
CA GLU A 792 -4.84 54.11 2.65
C GLU A 792 -5.59 52.78 2.45
N LEU A 793 -6.30 52.60 1.34
CA LEU A 793 -7.06 51.38 1.03
C LEU A 793 -6.25 50.37 0.19
N VAL A 794 -5.42 50.85 -0.74
CA VAL A 794 -4.53 50.02 -1.59
C VAL A 794 -3.63 49.10 -0.75
N ILE A 795 -3.09 49.60 0.37
CA ILE A 795 -2.22 48.81 1.26
C ILE A 795 -2.90 47.60 1.91
N TYR A 796 -4.25 47.57 1.97
CA TYR A 796 -4.99 46.45 2.55
C TYR A 796 -5.38 45.38 1.53
N LEU A 797 -5.17 45.57 0.22
CA LEU A 797 -5.53 44.59 -0.81
C LEU A 797 -4.87 43.22 -0.57
N LEU A 798 -3.54 43.18 -0.38
CA LEU A 798 -2.82 41.94 -0.07
C LEU A 798 -3.25 41.34 1.29
N PRO A 799 -3.29 42.10 2.41
CA PRO A 799 -3.87 41.62 3.66
C PRO A 799 -5.28 41.01 3.55
N ILE A 800 -6.19 41.60 2.77
CA ILE A 800 -7.54 41.05 2.55
C ILE A 800 -7.49 39.74 1.76
N MET A 801 -6.71 39.70 0.66
CA MET A 801 -6.48 38.49 -0.13
C MET A 801 -5.95 37.34 0.75
N HIS A 802 -5.01 37.64 1.64
CA HIS A 802 -4.41 36.67 2.54
C HIS A 802 -5.30 36.30 3.73
N ALA A 803 -6.10 37.22 4.28
CA ALA A 803 -7.05 36.92 5.36
C ALA A 803 -8.12 35.92 4.91
N VAL A 804 -8.78 36.17 3.78
CA VAL A 804 -9.72 35.21 3.17
C VAL A 804 -8.98 33.93 2.74
N GLY A 805 -7.74 34.07 2.28
CA GLY A 805 -6.84 32.97 1.95
C GLY A 805 -6.46 32.05 3.12
N ILE A 806 -6.70 32.40 4.39
CA ILE A 806 -6.59 31.43 5.50
C ILE A 806 -7.68 30.36 5.36
N VAL A 807 -8.93 30.80 5.20
CA VAL A 807 -10.10 29.93 5.00
C VAL A 807 -9.96 29.15 3.68
N GLY A 808 -9.47 29.82 2.64
CA GLY A 808 -9.15 29.24 1.33
C GLY A 808 -8.09 28.14 1.33
N ARG A 809 -7.30 27.96 2.40
CA ARG A 809 -6.39 26.80 2.56
C ARG A 809 -7.03 25.68 3.38
N ILE A 810 -7.63 26.03 4.51
CA ILE A 810 -8.15 25.05 5.47
C ILE A 810 -9.39 24.33 4.94
N VAL A 811 -10.33 25.06 4.30
CA VAL A 811 -11.59 24.47 3.84
C VAL A 811 -11.38 23.51 2.65
N PRO A 812 -10.66 23.87 1.56
CA PRO A 812 -10.34 22.92 0.50
C PRO A 812 -9.54 21.71 1.00
N GLY A 813 -8.60 21.88 1.94
CA GLY A 813 -7.86 20.77 2.55
C GLY A 813 -8.78 19.78 3.30
N LEU A 814 -9.71 20.30 4.11
CA LEU A 814 -10.74 19.51 4.80
C LEU A 814 -11.69 18.78 3.84
N LEU A 815 -12.05 19.42 2.72
CA LEU A 815 -12.89 18.82 1.69
C LEU A 815 -12.13 17.75 0.87
N ALA A 816 -10.85 17.95 0.59
CA ALA A 816 -10.01 17.02 -0.17
C ALA A 816 -9.88 15.67 0.55
N ASP A 817 -9.66 15.67 1.87
CA ASP A 817 -9.62 14.44 2.69
C ASP A 817 -10.97 13.70 2.73
N ARG A 818 -12.09 14.34 2.36
CA ARG A 818 -13.42 13.70 2.22
C ARG A 818 -13.72 13.25 0.80
N VAL A 819 -13.63 14.17 -0.16
CA VAL A 819 -14.15 14.04 -1.54
C VAL A 819 -13.12 13.47 -2.52
N GLY A 820 -11.83 13.50 -2.21
CA GLY A 820 -10.73 13.12 -3.11
C GLY A 820 -9.93 14.35 -3.54
N ARG A 821 -8.61 14.21 -3.69
CA ARG A 821 -7.70 15.36 -3.72
C ARG A 821 -7.69 16.05 -5.08
N TYR A 822 -7.66 15.27 -6.17
CA TYR A 822 -7.81 15.79 -7.53
C TYR A 822 -9.17 16.46 -7.76
N ASN A 823 -10.25 15.91 -7.19
CA ASN A 823 -11.61 16.47 -7.33
C ASN A 823 -11.65 17.93 -6.85
N ILE A 824 -11.09 18.20 -5.66
CA ILE A 824 -11.03 19.57 -5.12
C ILE A 824 -10.01 20.42 -5.88
N MET A 825 -8.84 19.88 -6.27
CA MET A 825 -7.86 20.65 -7.08
C MET A 825 -8.45 21.18 -8.38
N ILE A 826 -9.17 20.33 -9.13
CA ILE A 826 -9.86 20.73 -10.37
C ILE A 826 -10.90 21.80 -10.06
N THR A 827 -11.73 21.60 -9.03
CA THR A 827 -12.77 22.57 -8.65
C THR A 827 -12.19 23.95 -8.32
N ILE A 828 -11.15 24.02 -7.49
CA ILE A 828 -10.56 25.31 -7.12
C ILE A 828 -9.74 25.93 -8.25
N ALA A 829 -9.08 25.14 -9.12
CA ALA A 829 -8.42 25.66 -10.32
C ALA A 829 -9.42 26.28 -11.29
N THR A 830 -10.55 25.61 -11.54
CA THR A 830 -11.66 26.14 -12.34
C THR A 830 -12.22 27.43 -11.73
N LEU A 831 -12.50 27.46 -10.42
CA LEU A 831 -13.00 28.66 -9.74
C LEU A 831 -11.99 29.82 -9.73
N THR A 832 -10.69 29.55 -9.58
CA THR A 832 -9.64 30.58 -9.66
C THR A 832 -9.54 31.14 -11.08
N GLY A 833 -9.50 30.28 -12.10
CA GLY A 833 -9.50 30.71 -13.51
C GLY A 833 -10.73 31.55 -13.86
N ILE A 834 -11.92 31.13 -13.41
CA ILE A 834 -13.16 31.92 -13.55
C ILE A 834 -13.06 33.24 -12.79
N SER A 835 -12.47 33.31 -11.59
CA SER A 835 -12.30 34.59 -10.88
C SER A 835 -11.42 35.58 -11.67
N CYS A 836 -10.35 35.10 -12.33
CA CYS A 836 -9.52 35.95 -13.19
C CYS A 836 -10.25 36.38 -14.47
N LEU A 837 -10.99 35.48 -15.13
CA LEU A 837 -11.62 35.78 -16.43
C LEU A 837 -12.96 36.52 -16.31
N ALA A 838 -13.80 36.17 -15.34
CA ALA A 838 -15.17 36.68 -15.20
C ALA A 838 -15.32 37.76 -14.12
N LEU A 839 -14.46 37.81 -13.09
CA LEU A 839 -14.48 38.88 -12.09
C LEU A 839 -13.43 39.95 -12.38
N TRP A 840 -12.17 39.59 -12.61
CA TRP A 840 -11.08 40.58 -12.70
C TRP A 840 -11.16 41.51 -13.93
N ILE A 841 -11.48 40.97 -15.10
CA ILE A 841 -11.53 41.71 -16.38
C ILE A 841 -12.55 42.89 -16.37
N PRO A 842 -13.82 42.71 -15.96
CA PRO A 842 -14.80 43.80 -15.96
C PRO A 842 -14.58 44.87 -14.89
N ILE A 843 -13.67 44.71 -13.93
CA ILE A 843 -13.49 45.64 -12.81
C ILE A 843 -12.84 46.97 -13.25
N LYS A 844 -13.51 48.06 -12.87
CA LYS A 844 -13.12 49.47 -13.06
C LYS A 844 -13.37 50.34 -11.81
N ASN A 845 -13.54 49.73 -10.63
CA ASN A 845 -13.81 50.45 -9.38
C ASN A 845 -13.37 49.67 -8.12
N ASP A 846 -13.16 50.39 -7.03
CA ASP A 846 -12.59 49.91 -5.77
C ASP A 846 -13.36 48.74 -5.15
N ALA A 847 -14.69 48.83 -5.11
CA ALA A 847 -15.55 47.77 -4.59
C ALA A 847 -15.40 46.47 -5.39
N GLY A 848 -15.28 46.57 -6.72
CA GLY A 848 -14.95 45.45 -7.59
C GLY A 848 -13.58 44.85 -7.26
N ILE A 849 -12.53 45.69 -7.15
CA ILE A 849 -11.17 45.24 -6.80
C ILE A 849 -11.19 44.46 -5.48
N LEU A 850 -11.89 44.96 -4.45
CA LEU A 850 -12.03 44.29 -3.15
C LEU A 850 -12.77 42.94 -3.25
N ILE A 851 -13.84 42.85 -4.04
CA ILE A 851 -14.58 41.60 -4.27
C ILE A 851 -13.70 40.56 -4.99
N PHE A 852 -13.00 40.95 -6.06
CA PHE A 852 -12.04 40.06 -6.74
C PHE A 852 -10.91 39.64 -5.80
N THR A 853 -10.35 40.58 -5.03
CA THR A 853 -9.29 40.35 -4.05
C THR A 853 -9.69 39.28 -3.03
N ALA A 854 -10.90 39.36 -2.48
CA ALA A 854 -11.44 38.35 -1.56
C ALA A 854 -11.70 37.00 -2.26
N ALA A 855 -12.35 37.01 -3.43
CA ALA A 855 -12.72 35.79 -4.16
C ALA A 855 -11.49 35.01 -4.67
N PHE A 856 -10.53 35.71 -5.28
CA PHE A 856 -9.24 35.13 -5.68
C PHE A 856 -8.44 34.66 -4.47
N GLY A 857 -8.44 35.43 -3.37
CA GLY A 857 -7.82 35.04 -2.11
C GLY A 857 -8.35 33.70 -1.58
N PHE A 858 -9.67 33.49 -1.60
CA PHE A 858 -10.28 32.20 -1.26
C PHE A 858 -9.86 31.08 -2.22
N CYS A 859 -10.12 31.24 -3.52
CA CYS A 859 -9.98 30.16 -4.49
C CYS A 859 -8.52 29.76 -4.74
N SER A 860 -7.63 30.75 -4.95
CA SER A 860 -6.22 30.50 -5.33
C SER A 860 -5.41 29.88 -4.21
N SER A 861 -5.69 30.24 -2.95
CA SER A 861 -4.91 29.80 -1.79
C SER A 861 -4.91 28.28 -1.62
N GLY A 862 -6.03 27.61 -1.95
CA GLY A 862 -6.15 26.17 -1.86
C GLY A 862 -5.23 25.41 -2.82
N LEU A 863 -4.90 25.98 -3.98
CA LEU A 863 -4.00 25.38 -4.98
C LEU A 863 -2.62 25.07 -4.37
N THR A 864 -2.07 26.04 -3.63
CA THR A 864 -0.78 25.89 -2.94
C THR A 864 -0.81 24.85 -1.81
N SER A 865 -1.98 24.60 -1.22
CA SER A 865 -2.13 23.69 -0.08
C SER A 865 -2.43 22.25 -0.50
N ILE A 866 -3.15 22.06 -1.61
CA ILE A 866 -3.50 20.74 -2.13
C ILE A 866 -2.39 20.20 -3.05
N GLY A 867 -1.70 21.04 -3.82
CA GLY A 867 -0.64 20.62 -4.76
C GLY A 867 0.36 19.59 -4.19
N PRO A 868 0.99 19.82 -3.02
CA PRO A 868 1.91 18.86 -2.40
C PRO A 868 1.22 17.54 -2.01
N THR A 869 -0.07 17.59 -1.66
CA THR A 869 -0.86 16.42 -1.27
C THR A 869 -1.28 15.55 -2.46
N LEU A 870 -1.27 16.09 -3.68
CA LEU A 870 -1.44 15.30 -4.92
C LEU A 870 -0.19 14.48 -5.18
N ILE A 871 1.00 15.11 -5.14
CA ILE A 871 2.28 14.40 -5.28
C ILE A 871 2.38 13.31 -4.22
N ALA A 872 2.08 13.63 -2.95
CA ALA A 872 2.03 12.69 -1.83
C ALA A 872 0.88 11.65 -1.87
N GLN A 873 0.11 11.57 -2.97
CA GLN A 873 -0.91 10.56 -3.26
C GLN A 873 -0.55 9.68 -4.46
N ILE A 874 0.40 10.12 -5.29
CA ILE A 874 0.95 9.38 -6.45
C ILE A 874 2.44 9.04 -6.26
N SER A 875 2.92 9.10 -5.03
CA SER A 875 4.32 8.89 -4.63
C SER A 875 4.38 7.90 -3.50
N ASP A 876 5.39 7.04 -3.55
CA ASP A 876 5.86 6.29 -2.40
C ASP A 876 6.24 7.24 -1.24
N ILE A 877 5.98 6.84 0.00
CA ILE A 877 6.34 7.60 1.19
C ILE A 877 7.87 7.68 1.42
N ARG A 878 8.65 6.74 0.87
CA ARG A 878 10.12 6.68 0.89
C ARG A 878 10.78 7.53 -0.20
N GLU A 879 10.07 7.85 -1.28
CA GLU A 879 10.56 8.69 -2.40
C GLU A 879 10.02 10.13 -2.34
N ILE A 880 9.29 10.46 -1.28
CA ILE A 880 8.42 11.63 -1.25
C ILE A 880 9.19 12.95 -1.30
N GLY A 881 10.42 13.00 -0.75
CA GLY A 881 11.33 14.14 -0.89
C GLY A 881 11.75 14.36 -2.33
N ALA A 882 12.33 13.35 -2.99
CA ALA A 882 12.74 13.41 -4.39
C ALA A 882 11.59 13.71 -5.37
N ARG A 883 10.44 13.04 -5.22
CA ARG A 883 9.26 13.26 -6.09
C ARG A 883 8.66 14.66 -5.90
N THR A 884 8.53 15.15 -4.65
CA THR A 884 8.06 16.52 -4.38
C THR A 884 9.06 17.57 -4.87
N GLY A 885 10.36 17.35 -4.64
CA GLY A 885 11.43 18.22 -5.11
C GLY A 885 11.47 18.34 -6.63
N THR A 886 11.27 17.23 -7.35
CA THR A 886 11.14 17.23 -8.81
C THR A 886 9.93 18.05 -9.27
N ALA A 887 8.75 17.82 -8.68
CA ALA A 887 7.54 18.57 -9.02
C ALA A 887 7.71 20.10 -8.81
N PHE A 888 8.32 20.50 -7.69
CA PHE A 888 8.56 21.91 -7.39
C PHE A 888 9.62 22.53 -8.31
N ALA A 889 10.67 21.78 -8.68
CA ALA A 889 11.67 22.25 -9.65
C ALA A 889 11.12 22.48 -11.06
N PHE A 890 10.07 21.76 -11.48
CA PHE A 890 9.34 22.08 -12.71
C PHE A 890 8.39 23.28 -12.51
N GLN A 891 7.63 23.34 -11.41
CA GLN A 891 6.69 24.45 -11.17
C GLN A 891 7.41 25.80 -10.98
N SER A 892 8.66 25.80 -10.50
CA SER A 892 9.45 27.02 -10.26
C SER A 892 9.71 27.80 -11.55
N PHE A 893 9.85 27.15 -12.71
CA PHE A 893 9.98 27.84 -13.99
C PHE A 893 8.71 28.61 -14.37
N GLY A 894 7.53 28.12 -13.98
CA GLY A 894 6.28 28.88 -14.08
C GLY A 894 6.32 30.13 -13.20
N ALA A 895 6.73 29.97 -11.94
CA ALA A 895 6.89 31.09 -11.01
C ALA A 895 7.90 32.15 -11.48
N LEU A 896 9.01 31.72 -12.08
CA LEU A 896 10.08 32.57 -12.61
C LEU A 896 9.61 33.39 -13.83
N THR A 897 8.86 32.76 -14.74
CA THR A 897 8.52 33.35 -16.05
C THR A 897 7.18 34.09 -16.05
N GLY A 898 6.23 33.69 -15.20
CA GLY A 898 4.86 34.25 -15.19
C GLY A 898 4.80 35.76 -14.96
N SER A 899 5.56 36.28 -13.99
CA SER A 899 5.55 37.73 -13.69
C SER A 899 6.30 38.58 -14.74
N PRO A 900 7.51 38.19 -15.21
CA PRO A 900 8.16 38.87 -16.34
C PRO A 900 7.33 38.85 -17.63
N ILE A 901 6.66 37.74 -17.96
CA ILE A 901 5.76 37.65 -19.11
C ILE A 901 4.56 38.58 -18.92
N ALA A 902 3.93 38.59 -17.73
CA ALA A 902 2.84 39.51 -17.42
C ALA A 902 3.26 41.00 -17.54
N SER A 903 4.46 41.38 -17.07
CA SER A 903 4.99 42.74 -17.24
C SER A 903 5.15 43.07 -18.73
N ALA A 904 5.84 42.21 -19.49
CA ALA A 904 6.08 42.45 -20.92
C ALA A 904 4.78 42.59 -21.73
N ILE A 905 3.72 41.89 -21.34
CA ILE A 905 2.38 42.03 -21.94
C ILE A 905 1.75 43.39 -21.62
N VAL A 906 1.93 43.94 -20.42
CA VAL A 906 1.47 45.30 -20.04
C VAL A 906 2.27 46.35 -20.79
N ASP A 907 3.60 46.21 -20.80
CA ASP A 907 4.54 47.13 -21.45
C ASP A 907 4.24 47.21 -22.96
N ALA A 908 4.07 46.06 -23.62
CA ALA A 908 3.69 45.97 -25.04
C ALA A 908 2.26 46.45 -25.36
N ARG A 909 1.41 46.67 -24.34
CA ARG A 909 0.06 47.23 -24.46
C ARG A 909 -0.05 48.67 -23.92
N GLY A 910 1.08 49.32 -23.61
CA GLY A 910 1.09 50.70 -23.12
C GLY A 910 0.41 50.91 -21.77
N GLY A 911 0.42 49.89 -20.90
CA GLY A 911 -0.19 49.96 -19.56
C GLY A 911 -1.56 49.28 -19.42
N ASP A 912 -2.14 48.72 -20.50
CA ASP A 912 -3.42 47.99 -20.39
C ASP A 912 -3.25 46.58 -19.79
N TYR A 913 -4.00 46.35 -18.71
CA TYR A 913 -4.00 45.13 -17.92
C TYR A 913 -4.75 43.94 -18.57
N LEU A 914 -5.61 44.16 -19.58
CA LEU A 914 -6.44 43.08 -20.16
C LEU A 914 -5.61 41.86 -20.61
N GLY A 915 -4.42 42.10 -21.18
CA GLY A 915 -3.53 41.03 -21.64
C GLY A 915 -3.01 40.14 -20.50
N LEU A 916 -2.60 40.72 -19.37
CA LEU A 916 -2.11 39.94 -18.22
C LEU A 916 -3.24 39.19 -17.52
N GLN A 917 -4.44 39.77 -17.47
CA GLN A 917 -5.63 39.15 -16.89
C GLN A 917 -6.05 37.90 -17.69
N LEU A 918 -6.05 38.00 -19.02
CA LEU A 918 -6.29 36.86 -19.91
C LEU A 918 -5.21 35.79 -19.77
N PHE A 919 -3.93 36.16 -19.79
CA PHE A 919 -2.80 35.24 -19.62
C PHE A 919 -2.90 34.44 -18.30
N CYS A 920 -3.07 35.15 -17.18
CA CYS A 920 -3.26 34.56 -15.85
C CYS A 920 -4.47 33.61 -15.80
N GLY A 921 -5.65 34.09 -16.23
CA GLY A 921 -6.89 33.35 -16.16
C GLY A 921 -6.90 32.10 -17.04
N LEU A 922 -6.39 32.19 -18.27
CA LEU A 922 -6.30 31.05 -19.19
C LEU A 922 -5.27 30.01 -18.73
N ALA A 923 -4.11 30.42 -18.19
CA ALA A 923 -3.12 29.49 -17.65
C ALA A 923 -3.68 28.67 -16.47
N ILE A 924 -4.32 29.34 -15.51
CA ILE A 924 -4.93 28.67 -14.35
C ILE A 924 -6.12 27.80 -14.78
N PHE A 925 -6.98 28.26 -15.70
CA PHE A 925 -8.10 27.47 -16.19
C PHE A 925 -7.64 26.23 -16.98
N ALA A 926 -6.60 26.35 -17.81
CA ALA A 926 -5.99 25.22 -18.51
C ALA A 926 -5.43 24.17 -17.54
N SER A 927 -4.86 24.59 -16.40
CA SER A 927 -4.39 23.66 -15.36
C SER A 927 -5.50 22.73 -14.86
N ALA A 928 -6.75 23.20 -14.75
CA ALA A 928 -7.88 22.37 -14.34
C ALA A 928 -8.16 21.22 -15.32
N GLY A 929 -8.04 21.49 -16.63
CA GLY A 929 -8.12 20.45 -17.67
C GLY A 929 -6.97 19.44 -17.57
N VAL A 930 -5.75 19.91 -17.31
CA VAL A 930 -4.58 19.02 -17.11
C VAL A 930 -4.72 18.16 -15.85
N PHE A 931 -5.24 18.71 -14.74
CA PHE A 931 -5.56 17.93 -13.54
C PHE A 931 -6.71 16.94 -13.76
N ALA A 932 -7.67 17.23 -14.64
CA ALA A 932 -8.69 16.26 -15.05
C ALA A 932 -8.09 15.09 -15.86
N SER A 933 -7.09 15.34 -16.71
CA SER A 933 -6.32 14.29 -17.38
C SER A 933 -5.47 13.47 -16.39
N ALA A 934 -4.77 14.12 -15.45
CA ALA A 934 -4.02 13.43 -14.40
C ALA A 934 -4.93 12.49 -13.57
N ARG A 935 -6.11 12.99 -13.18
CA ARG A 935 -7.16 12.23 -12.50
C ARG A 935 -7.66 11.05 -13.34
N TYR A 936 -7.87 11.25 -14.64
CA TYR A 936 -8.29 10.19 -15.56
C TYR A 936 -7.25 9.06 -15.60
N PHE A 937 -5.95 9.38 -15.73
CA PHE A 937 -4.87 8.40 -15.67
C PHE A 937 -4.79 7.67 -14.32
N GLN A 938 -5.10 8.34 -13.20
CA GLN A 938 -5.11 7.68 -11.88
C GLN A 938 -6.31 6.76 -11.65
N SER A 939 -7.47 7.05 -12.25
CA SER A 939 -8.76 6.41 -11.90
C SER A 939 -9.47 5.66 -13.02
N GLY A 940 -8.89 5.61 -14.22
CA GLY A 940 -9.42 4.85 -15.37
C GLY A 940 -10.73 5.41 -15.95
N GLY A 941 -11.15 6.62 -15.56
CA GLY A 941 -12.39 7.21 -16.07
C GLY A 941 -12.80 8.54 -15.43
N PHE A 942 -13.88 9.12 -15.93
CA PHE A 942 -14.37 10.44 -15.48
C PHE A 942 -15.38 10.40 -14.31
N LYS A 943 -15.94 9.24 -13.94
CA LYS A 943 -16.93 9.13 -12.84
C LYS A 943 -16.38 9.75 -11.54
N LEU A 944 -17.22 10.51 -10.82
CA LEU A 944 -16.86 11.13 -9.53
C LEU A 944 -16.71 10.07 -8.44
N GLN A 945 -15.48 9.55 -8.31
CA GLN A 945 -15.03 8.68 -7.22
C GLN A 945 -14.05 9.44 -6.33
N LYS A 946 -13.89 8.96 -5.10
CA LYS A 946 -12.85 9.45 -4.18
C LYS A 946 -11.50 8.87 -4.60
N VAL A 947 -10.72 9.71 -5.28
CA VAL A 947 -9.30 9.46 -5.62
C VAL A 947 -8.43 10.28 -4.68
#